data_AF-A0A1D1V8W6-F1
#
_entry.id   AF-A0A1D1V8W6-F1
#
_cell.length_a   1.000
_cell.length_b   1.000
_cell.length_c   1.000
_cell.angle_alpha   90.00
_cell.angle_beta   90.00
_cell.angle_gamma   90.00
#
_symmetry.space_group_name_H-M   'P 1'
#
loop_
_entity.id
_entity.type
_entity.pdbx_description
1 polymer ?
#
loop_
_entity_poly.entity_id
_entity_poly.type
_entity_poly.pdbx_seq_one_letter_code
_entity_poly.pdbx_strand_id
1 'polypeptide(L)'
;MGANLRPLMTALNIDRPQETLKVSKSMELFKIRDPMDEMVEYNMGTIRQQFSARFRWMKTIVYDFSVDPEGLFHYFWERCLIAMVVCTFFLNTYVGFFQSYDDLLGLNTRINSGLTNDEINAVATSGIMLIFFDYVMDIFFIVDYGLNFVTQIVTANGKITDHRTMALTYLKSWGCYTDLLAVFPIEIFAVAGLAGDGGAKRVFKLLGYLKVNRALRVLTLPNFFDHIGADLNNSITHVRIMKFTMYIAMFTQMCAVALFLTACDPSECYGTMETSWGVDYPPGMVKPDSRNTAENASYSYRYTSAMYYATELMTSVGYGDLYPHNVLEQMVVTLVVLVGAVMYGYVLASLTATVANLDVPRTEFQERLFALIRLMDANKLTKNIQNRAIDSVALLWSVNQGEEIPGVKKMTEDMPHHLMEDIQVDDLVHLVAGVPIFKNIEDNILRCLAPAVRRYLFPPDEYIVQQGDLIPELFVVRRGFCHMFHPDQSSVCVAVVGSGMYFGELGFLFNKNEILTVKTVTHCEVIALPRAAFDDVAANVEWLRHQIDAISQDRAYYDDLLLAAKEAKPYVKKGRRQSATRLSEDEKRKQRFRDDLKVANVSRVGALLCKLLRSQTIPMDSRFLMVWEMVRITIAVMQFMVIMIQNAFQIDELSLMITLWLVDIYAFVDIYIKFHVQYINDMNVTVTHPYRTAQRYLTSNCLIDLAGCAPFEFIIWGMAPNGDVVSPARAECLHWMTMIRMNRLLQIYRVPLAFHYLENNIKINTAKVHIFKYCLYFGLFITFVSCIPLIVQCPPLPCALSDAGCFAEINV
;
A
#
# COMPACT_ATOMS: atom_id res chain seq x y z
N MET A 1 4.39 27.29 50.32
CA MET A 1 4.83 27.48 51.72
C MET A 1 5.44 26.14 52.15
N GLY A 2 6.72 25.85 51.89
CA GLY A 2 7.90 26.35 52.62
C GLY A 2 8.10 25.50 53.89
N ALA A 3 9.25 24.93 54.26
CA ALA A 3 10.62 24.90 53.79
C ALA A 3 11.30 23.69 54.51
N ASN A 4 12.03 22.82 53.81
CA ASN A 4 13.49 22.63 53.90
C ASN A 4 14.11 22.57 55.31
N LEU A 5 14.74 21.44 55.67
CA LEU A 5 16.20 21.30 55.84
C LEU A 5 16.63 19.94 56.44
N ARG A 6 17.55 19.26 55.74
CA ARG A 6 18.53 18.28 56.26
C ARG A 6 19.52 18.96 57.23
N PRO A 7 20.41 18.25 57.96
CA PRO A 7 21.68 17.72 57.43
C PRO A 7 22.05 16.30 57.97
N LEU A 8 22.85 15.41 57.36
CA LEU A 8 24.19 15.39 56.72
C LEU A 8 25.30 14.85 57.66
N MET A 9 26.14 13.97 57.08
CA MET A 9 27.34 13.25 57.56
C MET A 9 27.07 11.79 58.01
N THR A 10 27.72 10.76 57.46
CA THR A 10 29.16 10.67 57.17
C THR A 10 29.49 9.65 56.06
N ALA A 11 30.39 10.06 55.16
CA ALA A 11 31.50 9.35 54.49
C ALA A 11 31.40 7.85 54.09
N LEU A 12 31.62 7.65 52.78
CA LEU A 12 32.60 6.70 52.20
C LEU A 12 32.82 5.39 52.94
N ASN A 13 32.24 4.31 52.43
CA ASN A 13 33.00 3.06 52.38
C ASN A 13 32.75 2.34 51.05
N ILE A 14 33.81 2.27 50.28
CA ILE A 14 33.97 1.51 49.05
C ILE A 14 34.17 0.07 49.50
N ASP A 15 33.19 -0.80 49.27
CA ASP A 15 33.40 -2.25 49.35
C ASP A 15 33.27 -2.87 47.97
N ARG A 16 34.43 -3.24 47.42
CA ARG A 16 34.57 -4.15 46.28
C ARG A 16 34.00 -5.51 46.67
N PRO A 17 33.16 -6.17 45.87
CA PRO A 17 33.08 -7.61 45.90
C PRO A 17 34.19 -8.17 44.99
N GLN A 18 35.20 -8.75 45.62
CA GLN A 18 36.18 -9.60 44.95
C GLN A 18 35.44 -10.77 44.27
N GLU A 19 35.66 -10.91 42.97
CA GLU A 19 35.43 -12.15 42.24
C GLU A 19 36.22 -13.27 42.91
N THR A 20 35.51 -14.13 43.64
CA THR A 20 36.02 -15.45 44.01
C THR A 20 35.45 -16.44 43.01
N LEU A 21 36.22 -16.67 41.94
CA LEU A 21 36.07 -17.77 41.01
C LEU A 21 36.12 -19.09 41.80
N LYS A 22 34.95 -19.61 42.21
CA LYS A 22 34.80 -20.98 42.69
C LYS A 22 34.97 -21.93 41.50
N VAL A 23 36.23 -22.28 41.23
CA VAL A 23 36.59 -23.48 40.48
C VAL A 23 36.23 -24.68 41.34
N SER A 24 34.99 -25.15 41.25
CA SER A 24 34.58 -26.45 41.78
C SER A 24 33.66 -27.15 40.78
N LYS A 25 34.23 -27.55 39.64
CA LYS A 25 33.60 -28.52 38.73
C LYS A 25 34.62 -29.40 37.99
N SER A 26 35.79 -29.60 38.59
CA SER A 26 36.80 -30.59 38.15
C SER A 26 36.70 -31.93 38.90
N MET A 27 35.64 -32.15 39.69
CA MET A 27 35.45 -33.34 40.54
C MET A 27 34.20 -34.16 40.18
N GLU A 28 33.81 -34.17 38.90
CA GLU A 28 32.83 -35.14 38.34
C GLU A 28 33.48 -36.08 37.30
N LEU A 29 34.79 -35.99 37.08
CA LEU A 29 35.52 -36.80 36.09
C LEU A 29 36.03 -38.16 36.60
N PHE A 30 35.70 -38.55 37.83
CA PHE A 30 36.03 -39.86 38.40
C PHE A 30 34.80 -40.54 39.02
N LYS A 31 33.81 -40.87 38.18
CA LYS A 31 32.94 -42.02 38.45
C LYS A 31 33.41 -43.15 37.54
N ILE A 32 34.01 -44.16 38.16
CA ILE A 32 34.28 -45.45 37.53
C ILE A 32 32.92 -46.01 37.12
N ARG A 33 32.70 -46.14 35.81
CA ARG A 33 31.46 -46.60 35.18
C ARG A 33 31.47 -48.14 35.19
N ASP A 34 30.35 -48.76 35.53
CA ASP A 34 30.25 -50.22 35.63
C ASP A 34 30.51 -50.88 34.25
N PRO A 35 31.33 -51.94 34.15
CA PRO A 35 31.68 -52.59 32.88
C PRO A 35 30.50 -53.30 32.18
N MET A 36 29.36 -53.45 32.86
CA MET A 36 28.12 -53.95 32.26
C MET A 36 27.42 -52.89 31.39
N ASP A 37 27.53 -51.60 31.74
CA ASP A 37 26.97 -50.50 30.94
C ASP A 37 27.79 -50.30 29.65
N GLU A 38 29.11 -50.51 29.68
CA GLU A 38 29.95 -50.47 28.47
C GLU A 38 29.59 -51.55 27.46
N MET A 39 29.23 -52.77 27.89
CA MET A 39 28.85 -53.83 26.93
C MET A 39 27.46 -53.61 26.31
N VAL A 40 26.52 -53.02 27.04
CA VAL A 40 25.20 -52.67 26.50
C VAL A 40 25.28 -51.44 25.58
N GLU A 41 26.08 -50.43 25.94
CA GLU A 41 26.31 -49.23 25.14
C GLU A 41 27.21 -49.52 23.91
N TYR A 42 28.14 -50.48 23.99
CA TYR A 42 28.96 -50.94 22.86
C TYR A 42 28.15 -51.76 21.85
N ASN A 43 27.26 -52.65 22.31
CA ASN A 43 26.38 -53.44 21.43
C ASN A 43 25.25 -52.60 20.81
N MET A 44 24.65 -51.66 21.56
CA MET A 44 23.77 -50.64 20.96
C MET A 44 24.55 -49.68 20.06
N GLY A 45 25.79 -49.35 20.42
CA GLY A 45 26.69 -48.45 19.67
C GLY A 45 27.11 -49.03 18.32
N THR A 46 27.36 -50.34 18.24
CA THR A 46 27.69 -51.03 16.97
C THR A 46 26.45 -51.22 16.09
N ILE A 47 25.27 -51.51 16.65
CA ILE A 47 24.01 -51.52 15.89
C ILE A 47 23.67 -50.10 15.40
N ARG A 48 23.86 -49.07 16.24
CA ARG A 48 23.64 -47.65 15.90
C ARG A 48 24.70 -47.13 14.93
N GLN A 49 25.95 -47.61 14.96
CA GLN A 49 26.99 -47.29 13.97
C GLN A 49 26.74 -47.96 12.62
N GLN A 50 26.28 -49.22 12.59
CA GLN A 50 25.94 -49.91 11.36
C GLN A 50 24.67 -49.35 10.70
N PHE A 51 23.65 -48.94 11.49
CA PHE A 51 22.48 -48.23 10.97
C PHE A 51 22.80 -46.77 10.57
N SER A 52 23.63 -46.04 11.33
CA SER A 52 23.98 -44.64 11.05
C SER A 52 25.00 -44.44 9.93
N ALA A 53 25.84 -45.44 9.63
CA ALA A 53 26.73 -45.38 8.47
C ALA A 53 25.97 -45.45 7.14
N ARG A 54 24.83 -46.16 7.10
CA ARG A 54 24.00 -46.39 5.91
C ARG A 54 23.04 -45.24 5.60
N PHE A 55 22.71 -44.41 6.60
CA PHE A 55 21.79 -43.27 6.50
C PHE A 55 22.40 -41.97 7.03
N ARG A 56 23.69 -41.73 6.72
CA ARG A 56 24.43 -40.55 7.18
C ARG A 56 23.76 -39.23 6.76
N TRP A 57 23.22 -39.19 5.53
CA TRP A 57 22.41 -38.08 5.00
C TRP A 57 21.15 -37.81 5.84
N MET A 58 20.51 -38.88 6.32
CA MET A 58 19.31 -38.81 7.16
C MET A 58 19.65 -38.27 8.56
N LYS A 59 20.86 -38.51 9.06
CA LYS A 59 21.33 -37.94 10.33
C LYS A 59 21.57 -36.43 10.23
N THR A 60 22.13 -35.95 9.13
CA THR A 60 22.28 -34.51 8.86
C THR A 60 20.92 -33.81 8.71
N ILE A 61 19.94 -34.46 8.07
CA ILE A 61 18.58 -33.92 7.91
C ILE A 61 17.76 -34.02 9.22
N VAL A 62 18.01 -34.98 10.10
CA VAL A 62 17.20 -35.17 11.33
C VAL A 62 17.83 -34.53 12.57
N TYR A 63 19.15 -34.32 12.60
CA TYR A 63 19.87 -33.78 13.76
C TYR A 63 20.60 -32.45 13.54
N ASP A 64 20.82 -32.01 12.29
CA ASP A 64 21.51 -30.73 12.00
C ASP A 64 20.60 -29.74 11.25
N PHE A 65 19.53 -30.21 10.61
CA PHE A 65 18.59 -29.35 9.90
C PHE A 65 17.63 -28.72 10.91
N SER A 66 17.72 -27.40 11.09
CA SER A 66 16.76 -26.59 11.83
C SER A 66 16.28 -25.45 10.95
N VAL A 67 15.01 -25.09 11.05
CA VAL A 67 14.44 -23.98 10.28
C VAL A 67 14.53 -22.72 11.12
N ASP A 68 15.26 -21.73 10.61
CA ASP A 68 15.28 -20.40 11.20
C ASP A 68 13.95 -19.68 10.87
N PRO A 69 13.16 -19.27 11.87
CA PRO A 69 11.91 -18.55 11.65
C PRO A 69 12.11 -17.20 10.93
N GLU A 70 13.28 -16.59 11.06
CA GLU A 70 13.63 -15.33 10.36
C GLU A 70 14.24 -15.58 8.97
N GLY A 71 14.41 -16.85 8.57
CA GLY A 71 15.01 -17.23 7.30
C GLY A 71 14.08 -16.99 6.10
N LEU A 72 14.67 -16.75 4.92
CA LEU A 72 13.94 -16.58 3.66
C LEU A 72 13.03 -17.78 3.32
N PHE A 73 13.46 -19.00 3.67
CA PHE A 73 12.67 -20.21 3.46
C PHE A 73 11.38 -20.18 4.29
N HIS A 74 11.48 -19.88 5.58
CA HIS A 74 10.32 -19.81 6.49
C HIS A 74 9.35 -18.72 6.03
N TYR A 75 9.87 -17.53 5.69
CA TYR A 75 9.07 -16.44 5.15
C TYR A 75 8.28 -16.81 3.88
N PHE A 76 8.91 -17.51 2.94
CA PHE A 76 8.22 -17.99 1.74
C PHE A 76 7.22 -19.11 2.06
N TRP A 77 7.62 -20.04 2.93
CA TRP A 77 6.81 -21.18 3.35
C TRP A 77 5.51 -20.74 4.03
N GLU A 78 5.58 -19.81 4.99
CA GLU A 78 4.39 -19.27 5.67
C GLU A 78 3.42 -18.60 4.70
N ARG A 79 3.92 -17.87 3.69
CA ARG A 79 3.07 -17.26 2.65
C ARG A 79 2.33 -18.29 1.81
N CYS A 80 3.04 -19.34 1.42
CA CYS A 80 2.42 -20.49 0.75
C CYS A 80 1.41 -21.17 1.67
N LEU A 81 1.73 -21.36 2.95
CA LEU A 81 0.87 -22.00 3.94
C LEU A 81 -0.49 -21.29 4.05
N ILE A 82 -0.54 -19.96 4.17
CA ILE A 82 -1.82 -19.23 4.25
C ILE A 82 -2.64 -19.44 2.98
N ALA A 83 -2.00 -19.31 1.80
CA ALA A 83 -2.67 -19.50 0.53
C ALA A 83 -3.26 -20.92 0.46
N MET A 84 -2.48 -21.92 0.89
CA MET A 84 -2.95 -23.30 0.97
C MET A 84 -4.10 -23.48 1.97
N VAL A 85 -4.03 -22.88 3.17
CA VAL A 85 -5.10 -22.95 4.19
C VAL A 85 -6.39 -22.33 3.66
N VAL A 86 -6.32 -21.15 3.04
CA VAL A 86 -7.47 -20.48 2.45
C VAL A 86 -8.07 -21.33 1.33
N CYS A 87 -7.25 -21.78 0.38
CA CYS A 87 -7.71 -22.64 -0.72
C CYS A 87 -8.35 -23.94 -0.21
N THR A 88 -7.71 -24.61 0.75
CA THR A 88 -8.19 -25.87 1.34
C THR A 88 -9.52 -25.68 2.05
N PHE A 89 -9.69 -24.56 2.77
CA PHE A 89 -10.92 -24.26 3.48
C PHE A 89 -12.09 -24.07 2.50
N PHE A 90 -11.94 -23.23 1.47
CA PHE A 90 -13.00 -23.00 0.48
C PHE A 90 -13.27 -24.26 -0.36
N LEU A 91 -12.22 -24.95 -0.82
CA LEU A 91 -12.37 -26.14 -1.66
C LEU A 91 -13.00 -27.31 -0.90
N ASN A 92 -12.54 -27.62 0.32
CA ASN A 92 -13.11 -28.74 1.09
C ASN A 92 -14.54 -28.46 1.58
N THR A 93 -14.86 -27.21 1.92
CA THR A 93 -16.25 -26.88 2.29
C THR A 93 -17.18 -26.89 1.07
N TYR A 94 -16.71 -26.44 -0.09
CA TYR A 94 -17.46 -26.56 -1.33
C TYR A 94 -17.70 -28.02 -1.73
N VAL A 95 -16.63 -28.82 -1.83
CA VAL A 95 -16.70 -30.24 -2.23
C VAL A 95 -17.38 -31.10 -1.16
N GLY A 96 -17.27 -30.75 0.13
CA GLY A 96 -17.87 -31.53 1.20
C GLY A 96 -19.38 -31.37 1.33
N PHE A 97 -19.92 -30.18 1.04
CA PHE A 97 -21.34 -29.87 1.28
C PHE A 97 -22.15 -29.65 0.00
N PHE A 98 -21.57 -29.06 -1.06
CA PHE A 98 -22.32 -28.66 -2.25
C PHE A 98 -22.18 -29.62 -3.44
N GLN A 99 -21.11 -30.41 -3.48
CA GLN A 99 -20.84 -31.37 -4.57
C GLN A 99 -20.68 -32.79 -4.00
N SER A 100 -21.09 -33.81 -4.74
CA SER A 100 -20.92 -35.21 -4.31
C SER A 100 -19.77 -35.91 -5.03
N TYR A 101 -19.06 -36.81 -4.35
CA TYR A 101 -17.88 -37.51 -4.87
C TYR A 101 -18.21 -38.53 -5.99
N ASP A 102 -19.41 -39.09 -6.02
CA ASP A 102 -19.89 -39.96 -7.09
C ASP A 102 -20.07 -39.20 -8.41
N ASP A 103 -20.56 -37.97 -8.34
CA ASP A 103 -20.68 -37.06 -9.50
C ASP A 103 -19.30 -36.60 -10.00
N LEU A 104 -18.37 -36.35 -9.06
CA LEU A 104 -16.98 -35.97 -9.37
C LEU A 104 -16.23 -37.06 -10.16
N LEU A 105 -16.53 -38.34 -9.88
CA LEU A 105 -15.98 -39.49 -10.61
C LEU A 105 -16.77 -39.84 -11.87
N GLY A 106 -17.82 -39.08 -12.19
CA GLY A 106 -18.69 -39.31 -13.35
C GLY A 106 -19.51 -40.60 -13.26
N LEU A 107 -19.77 -41.11 -12.05
CA LEU A 107 -20.48 -42.38 -11.84
C LEU A 107 -22.00 -42.23 -11.99
N ASN A 108 -22.58 -41.11 -11.52
CA ASN A 108 -24.02 -40.79 -11.69
C ASN A 108 -24.33 -40.27 -13.10
N THR A 109 -23.46 -39.47 -13.71
CA THR A 109 -23.65 -38.94 -15.07
C THR A 109 -23.68 -40.05 -16.12
N ARG A 110 -22.94 -41.15 -15.91
CA ARG A 110 -23.04 -42.37 -16.72
C ARG A 110 -24.41 -43.07 -16.67
N ILE A 111 -25.17 -42.88 -15.61
CA ILE A 111 -26.44 -43.59 -15.37
C ILE A 111 -27.64 -42.78 -15.89
N ASN A 112 -27.58 -41.45 -15.85
CA ASN A 112 -28.77 -40.60 -15.98
C ASN A 112 -28.73 -39.50 -17.08
N SER A 113 -27.75 -39.48 -17.99
CA SER A 113 -27.66 -38.40 -18.97
C SER A 113 -27.48 -38.90 -20.41
N GLY A 114 -28.22 -38.31 -21.35
CA GLY A 114 -28.00 -38.45 -22.79
C GLY A 114 -26.76 -37.71 -23.30
N LEU A 115 -25.74 -37.51 -22.44
CA LEU A 115 -24.47 -36.87 -22.75
C LEU A 115 -23.58 -37.82 -23.55
N THR A 116 -22.71 -37.26 -24.38
CA THR A 116 -21.73 -38.04 -25.14
C THR A 116 -20.64 -38.60 -24.21
N ASN A 117 -20.03 -39.72 -24.60
CA ASN A 117 -18.93 -40.31 -23.82
C ASN A 117 -17.76 -39.33 -23.62
N ASP A 118 -17.54 -38.41 -24.56
CA ASP A 118 -16.48 -37.40 -24.49
C ASP A 118 -16.77 -36.35 -23.40
N GLU A 119 -18.03 -35.90 -23.27
CA GLU A 119 -18.46 -34.99 -22.19
C GLU A 119 -18.37 -35.66 -20.82
N ILE A 120 -18.75 -36.93 -20.71
CA ILE A 120 -18.63 -37.72 -19.47
C ILE A 120 -17.15 -37.88 -19.07
N ASN A 121 -16.27 -38.16 -20.03
CA ASN A 121 -14.84 -38.27 -19.79
C ASN A 121 -14.21 -36.92 -19.40
N ALA A 122 -14.69 -35.80 -19.96
CA ALA A 122 -14.26 -34.45 -19.60
C ALA A 122 -14.65 -34.10 -18.15
N VAL A 123 -15.89 -34.43 -17.73
CA VAL A 123 -16.34 -34.23 -16.35
C VAL A 123 -15.51 -35.10 -15.39
N ALA A 124 -15.34 -36.39 -15.68
CA ALA A 124 -14.54 -37.28 -14.85
C ALA A 124 -13.06 -36.85 -14.74
N THR A 125 -12.46 -36.36 -15.83
CA THR A 125 -11.08 -35.84 -15.79
C THR A 125 -10.97 -34.58 -14.95
N SER A 126 -11.91 -33.63 -15.06
CA SER A 126 -11.92 -32.44 -14.18
C SER A 126 -12.07 -32.80 -12.70
N GLY A 127 -12.89 -33.80 -12.38
CA GLY A 127 -13.07 -34.27 -11.01
C GLY A 127 -11.85 -34.98 -10.43
N ILE A 128 -11.20 -35.84 -11.22
CA ILE A 128 -9.93 -36.49 -10.83
C ILE A 128 -8.84 -35.45 -10.58
N MET A 129 -8.78 -34.39 -11.38
CA MET A 129 -7.83 -33.29 -11.18
C MET A 129 -8.06 -32.54 -9.87
N LEU A 130 -9.32 -32.32 -9.47
CA LEU A 130 -9.66 -31.71 -8.18
C LEU A 130 -9.24 -32.59 -6.99
N ILE A 131 -9.48 -33.90 -7.07
CA ILE A 131 -9.04 -34.85 -6.03
C ILE A 131 -7.51 -34.89 -5.95
N PHE A 132 -6.83 -34.89 -7.11
CA PHE A 132 -5.36 -34.85 -7.15
C PHE A 132 -4.83 -33.59 -6.46
N PHE A 133 -5.42 -32.43 -6.77
CA PHE A 133 -5.04 -31.17 -6.14
C PHE A 133 -5.26 -31.22 -4.62
N ASP A 134 -6.40 -31.73 -4.15
CA ASP A 134 -6.71 -31.88 -2.73
C ASP A 134 -5.64 -32.72 -1.98
N TYR A 135 -5.20 -33.85 -2.54
CA TYR A 135 -4.12 -34.64 -1.94
C TYR A 135 -2.74 -33.97 -2.01
N VAL A 136 -2.46 -33.15 -3.02
CA VAL A 136 -1.23 -32.34 -3.06
C VAL A 136 -1.20 -31.35 -1.89
N MET A 137 -2.36 -30.75 -1.54
CA MET A 137 -2.48 -29.88 -0.38
C MET A 137 -2.27 -30.64 0.93
N ASP A 138 -2.80 -31.85 1.06
CA ASP A 138 -2.57 -32.70 2.24
C ASP A 138 -1.09 -33.00 2.44
N ILE A 139 -0.37 -33.35 1.36
CA ILE A 139 1.08 -33.58 1.42
C ILE A 139 1.80 -32.32 1.91
N PHE A 140 1.39 -31.15 1.43
CA PHE A 140 1.95 -29.87 1.90
C PHE A 140 1.75 -29.68 3.40
N PHE A 141 0.56 -29.95 3.94
CA PHE A 141 0.30 -29.83 5.38
C PHE A 141 0.99 -30.90 6.22
N ILE A 142 1.22 -32.10 5.68
CA ILE A 142 2.04 -33.13 6.35
C ILE A 142 3.48 -32.64 6.50
N VAL A 143 4.02 -32.01 5.45
CA VAL A 143 5.35 -31.40 5.51
C VAL A 143 5.38 -30.27 6.53
N ASP A 144 4.39 -29.38 6.55
CA ASP A 144 4.26 -28.29 7.52
C ASP A 144 4.24 -28.80 8.98
N TYR A 145 3.42 -29.83 9.25
CA TYR A 145 3.39 -30.49 10.55
C TYR A 145 4.77 -31.01 10.97
N GLY A 146 5.54 -31.58 10.03
CA GLY A 146 6.92 -32.01 10.27
C GLY A 146 7.89 -30.85 10.52
N LEU A 147 7.75 -29.75 9.77
CA LEU A 147 8.60 -28.56 9.92
C LEU A 147 8.44 -27.91 11.30
N ASN A 148 7.24 -27.91 11.87
CA ASN A 148 6.99 -27.35 13.21
C ASN A 148 7.79 -28.04 14.34
N PHE A 149 8.21 -29.30 14.17
CA PHE A 149 9.13 -29.97 15.11
C PHE A 149 10.58 -29.49 15.00
N VAL A 150 10.91 -28.81 13.90
CA VAL A 150 12.26 -28.45 13.46
C VAL A 150 12.45 -26.92 13.36
N THR A 151 11.40 -26.13 13.59
CA THR A 151 11.47 -24.67 13.67
C THR A 151 12.07 -24.20 14.99
N GLN A 152 13.03 -23.27 14.91
CA GLN A 152 13.74 -22.74 16.08
C GLN A 152 12.81 -21.84 16.91
N ILE A 153 13.02 -21.84 18.23
CA ILE A 153 12.24 -21.02 19.16
C ILE A 153 13.01 -19.74 19.45
N VAL A 154 12.41 -18.59 19.12
CA VAL A 154 12.96 -17.28 19.46
C VAL A 154 12.61 -16.96 20.91
N THR A 155 13.63 -16.76 21.75
CA THR A 155 13.48 -16.28 23.12
C THR A 155 14.16 -14.92 23.28
N ALA A 156 13.84 -14.19 24.36
CA ALA A 156 14.48 -12.91 24.65
C ALA A 156 16.02 -12.99 24.73
N ASN A 157 16.57 -14.17 25.02
CA ASN A 157 18.01 -14.41 25.16
C ASN A 157 18.67 -14.98 23.90
N GLY A 158 17.93 -15.09 22.79
CA GLY A 158 18.40 -15.66 21.52
C GLY A 158 17.58 -16.85 21.03
N LYS A 159 18.05 -17.49 19.96
CA LYS A 159 17.40 -18.62 19.30
C LYS A 159 17.84 -19.95 19.94
N ILE A 160 16.87 -20.76 20.36
CA ILE A 160 17.14 -22.11 20.87
C ILE A 160 17.12 -23.08 19.69
N THR A 161 18.25 -23.76 19.45
CA THR A 161 18.45 -24.70 18.32
C THR A 161 18.44 -26.17 18.74
N ASP A 162 18.25 -26.48 20.03
CA ASP A 162 18.22 -27.86 20.52
C ASP A 162 16.94 -28.58 20.09
N HIS A 163 17.08 -29.57 19.19
CA HIS A 163 15.99 -30.38 18.64
C HIS A 163 15.11 -31.04 19.69
N ARG A 164 15.68 -31.50 20.82
CA ARG A 164 14.89 -32.14 21.87
C ARG A 164 13.98 -31.12 22.55
N THR A 165 14.51 -29.92 22.81
CA THR A 165 13.77 -28.83 23.42
C THR A 165 12.69 -28.30 22.47
N MET A 166 12.99 -28.15 21.18
CA MET A 166 12.02 -27.74 20.15
C MET A 166 10.84 -28.72 20.06
N ALA A 167 11.12 -30.02 19.87
CA ALA A 167 10.09 -31.05 19.76
C ALA A 167 9.22 -31.17 21.03
N LEU A 168 9.83 -31.16 22.23
CA LEU A 168 9.08 -31.23 23.49
C LEU A 168 8.22 -29.99 23.73
N THR A 169 8.65 -28.82 23.26
CA THR A 169 7.88 -27.59 23.38
C THR A 169 6.68 -27.63 22.44
N TYR A 170 6.85 -28.07 21.20
CA TYR A 170 5.74 -28.23 20.26
C TYR A 170 4.74 -29.31 20.71
N LEU A 171 5.20 -30.46 21.23
CA LEU A 171 4.31 -31.52 21.77
C LEU A 171 3.47 -31.06 22.98
N LYS A 172 3.95 -30.09 23.75
CA LYS A 172 3.20 -29.47 24.85
C LYS A 172 2.24 -28.40 24.37
N SER A 173 2.46 -27.84 23.19
CA SER A 173 1.60 -26.81 22.62
C SER A 173 0.26 -27.41 22.17
N TRP A 174 -0.82 -26.63 22.33
CA TRP A 174 -2.14 -27.02 21.80
C TRP A 174 -2.11 -27.16 20.26
N GLY A 175 -1.24 -26.40 19.60
CA GLY A 175 -1.03 -26.41 18.15
C GLY A 175 -0.72 -27.80 17.58
N CYS A 176 0.12 -28.59 18.26
CA CYS A 176 0.45 -29.95 17.80
C CYS A 176 -0.79 -30.86 17.69
N TYR A 177 -1.75 -30.74 18.62
CA TYR A 177 -2.96 -31.57 18.60
C TYR A 177 -3.94 -31.11 17.52
N THR A 178 -4.10 -29.78 17.34
CA THR A 178 -4.94 -29.24 16.27
C THR A 178 -4.37 -29.55 14.89
N ASP A 179 -3.06 -29.45 14.73
CA ASP A 179 -2.37 -29.75 13.47
C ASP A 179 -2.44 -31.25 13.14
N LEU A 180 -2.34 -32.12 14.14
CA LEU A 180 -2.52 -33.56 13.93
C LEU A 180 -3.94 -33.90 13.47
N LEU A 181 -4.97 -33.39 14.16
CA LEU A 181 -6.36 -33.62 13.81
C LEU A 181 -6.73 -33.08 12.41
N ALA A 182 -6.09 -31.99 12.00
CA ALA A 182 -6.33 -31.35 10.72
C ALA A 182 -5.62 -32.01 9.53
N VAL A 183 -4.55 -32.79 9.74
CA VAL A 183 -3.87 -33.59 8.69
C VAL A 183 -4.36 -35.03 8.63
N PHE A 184 -4.98 -35.53 9.71
CA PHE A 184 -5.34 -36.93 9.81
C PHE A 184 -6.38 -37.33 8.73
N PRO A 185 -6.09 -38.33 7.88
CA PRO A 185 -6.97 -38.71 6.78
C PRO A 185 -8.12 -39.62 7.25
N ILE A 186 -9.13 -39.03 7.89
CA ILE A 186 -10.29 -39.75 8.47
C ILE A 186 -11.14 -40.42 7.37
N GLU A 187 -11.10 -39.89 6.15
CA GLU A 187 -11.83 -40.40 4.98
C GLU A 187 -11.46 -41.85 4.63
N ILE A 188 -10.25 -42.32 4.97
CA ILE A 188 -9.80 -43.70 4.72
C ILE A 188 -10.73 -44.71 5.41
N PHE A 189 -11.27 -44.37 6.59
CA PHE A 189 -12.21 -45.24 7.31
C PHE A 189 -13.56 -45.36 6.61
N ALA A 190 -14.01 -44.30 5.92
CA ALA A 190 -15.22 -44.37 5.10
C ALA A 190 -15.01 -45.17 3.81
N VAL A 191 -13.82 -45.09 3.19
CA VAL A 191 -13.46 -45.95 2.06
C VAL A 191 -13.42 -47.42 2.47
N ALA A 192 -12.89 -47.74 3.66
CA ALA A 192 -12.93 -49.10 4.20
C ALA A 192 -14.36 -49.62 4.42
N GLY A 193 -15.30 -48.72 4.70
CA GLY A 193 -16.74 -49.02 4.80
C GLY A 193 -17.43 -49.35 3.48
N LEU A 194 -16.84 -49.01 2.32
CA LEU A 194 -17.35 -49.43 1.00
C LEU A 194 -17.30 -50.96 0.78
N ALA A 195 -16.57 -51.69 1.64
CA ALA A 195 -16.55 -53.14 1.63
C ALA A 195 -17.79 -53.79 2.30
N GLY A 196 -18.69 -53.00 2.90
CA GLY A 196 -19.95 -53.45 3.48
C GLY A 196 -21.18 -53.14 2.61
N ASP A 197 -22.30 -53.80 2.89
CA ASP A 197 -23.59 -53.76 2.15
C ASP A 197 -24.35 -52.40 2.25
N GLY A 198 -23.64 -51.30 2.56
CA GLY A 198 -24.18 -49.96 2.67
C GLY A 198 -24.13 -49.25 1.31
N GLY A 199 -25.29 -48.76 0.83
CA GLY A 199 -25.42 -48.13 -0.49
C GLY A 199 -24.37 -47.06 -0.79
N ALA A 200 -23.66 -47.21 -1.91
CA ALA A 200 -22.51 -46.39 -2.33
C ALA A 200 -22.73 -44.87 -2.21
N LYS A 201 -23.95 -44.37 -2.52
CA LYS A 201 -24.29 -42.94 -2.41
C LYS A 201 -24.13 -42.37 -0.98
N ARG A 202 -24.51 -43.13 0.06
CA ARG A 202 -24.34 -42.68 1.46
C ARG A 202 -22.86 -42.60 1.85
N VAL A 203 -22.06 -43.51 1.32
CA VAL A 203 -20.62 -43.56 1.61
C VAL A 203 -19.89 -42.40 0.93
N PHE A 204 -20.25 -42.04 -0.32
CA PHE A 204 -19.68 -40.87 -1.00
C PHE A 204 -20.04 -39.53 -0.33
N LYS A 205 -21.27 -39.38 0.19
CA LYS A 205 -21.67 -38.19 0.99
C LYS A 205 -20.89 -38.12 2.32
N LEU A 206 -20.71 -39.26 2.99
CA LEU A 206 -19.92 -39.37 4.23
C LEU A 206 -18.43 -39.04 4.00
N LEU A 207 -17.85 -39.44 2.86
CA LEU A 207 -16.48 -39.10 2.48
C LEU A 207 -16.26 -37.58 2.42
N GLY A 208 -17.23 -36.84 1.86
CA GLY A 208 -17.19 -35.38 1.82
C GLY A 208 -17.20 -34.75 3.20
N TYR A 209 -18.08 -35.20 4.10
CA TYR A 209 -18.17 -34.66 5.46
C TYR A 209 -16.94 -34.94 6.32
N LEU A 210 -16.34 -36.12 6.21
CA LEU A 210 -15.17 -36.48 7.03
C LEU A 210 -13.94 -35.65 6.67
N LYS A 211 -13.80 -35.20 5.41
CA LYS A 211 -12.73 -34.31 4.94
C LYS A 211 -12.82 -32.87 5.48
N VAL A 212 -13.94 -32.49 6.11
CA VAL A 212 -14.11 -31.17 6.73
C VAL A 212 -13.17 -30.98 7.93
N ASN A 213 -12.59 -32.06 8.49
CA ASN A 213 -11.54 -31.95 9.52
C ASN A 213 -10.35 -31.08 9.08
N ARG A 214 -10.06 -31.01 7.77
CA ARG A 214 -9.05 -30.11 7.20
C ARG A 214 -9.35 -28.63 7.42
N ALA A 215 -10.62 -28.25 7.64
CA ALA A 215 -11.01 -26.88 7.97
C ALA A 215 -10.50 -26.43 9.36
N LEU A 216 -10.12 -27.37 10.25
CA LEU A 216 -9.47 -27.06 11.53
C LEU A 216 -8.15 -26.30 11.35
N ARG A 217 -7.54 -26.33 10.16
CA ARG A 217 -6.37 -25.52 9.81
C ARG A 217 -6.59 -24.02 9.96
N VAL A 218 -7.83 -23.53 9.86
CA VAL A 218 -8.12 -22.10 10.09
C VAL A 218 -7.69 -21.62 11.47
N LEU A 219 -7.58 -22.53 12.45
CA LEU A 219 -7.10 -22.22 13.81
C LEU A 219 -5.62 -21.79 13.86
N THR A 220 -4.84 -22.00 12.79
CA THR A 220 -3.44 -21.52 12.72
C THR A 220 -3.35 -20.05 12.28
N LEU A 221 -4.36 -19.51 11.61
CA LEU A 221 -4.36 -18.14 11.07
C LEU A 221 -4.13 -17.04 12.13
N PRO A 222 -4.70 -17.12 13.36
CA PRO A 222 -4.44 -16.11 14.39
C PRO A 222 -2.95 -15.97 14.71
N ASN A 223 -2.25 -17.09 14.94
CA ASN A 223 -0.82 -17.09 15.26
C ASN A 223 0.00 -16.48 14.11
N PHE A 224 -0.36 -16.81 12.87
CA PHE A 224 0.27 -16.25 11.69
C PHE A 224 0.12 -14.71 11.63
N PHE A 225 -1.10 -14.19 11.81
CA PHE A 225 -1.34 -12.76 11.78
C PHE A 225 -0.69 -12.02 12.96
N ASP A 226 -0.54 -12.69 14.09
CA ASP A 226 0.17 -12.15 15.25
C ASP A 226 1.69 -12.09 14.99
N HIS A 227 2.26 -13.09 14.29
CA HIS A 227 3.66 -13.08 13.88
C HIS A 227 3.96 -11.97 12.86
N ILE A 228 3.22 -11.94 11.75
CA ILE A 228 3.37 -10.89 10.72
C ILE A 228 3.01 -9.50 11.25
N GLY A 229 2.11 -9.42 12.22
CA GLY A 229 1.73 -8.17 12.89
C GLY A 229 2.79 -7.67 13.87
N ALA A 230 3.65 -8.55 14.41
CA ALA A 230 4.78 -8.18 15.26
C ALA A 230 5.97 -7.65 14.44
N ASP A 231 6.08 -8.03 13.16
CA ASP A 231 7.11 -7.53 12.26
C ASP A 231 6.90 -6.06 11.91
N LEU A 232 7.78 -5.19 12.44
CA LEU A 232 7.77 -3.74 12.18
C LEU A 232 8.00 -3.36 10.72
N ASN A 233 8.57 -4.27 9.90
CA ASN A 233 8.77 -4.04 8.47
C ASN A 233 7.45 -4.14 7.68
N ASN A 234 6.45 -4.83 8.23
CA ASN A 234 5.14 -4.95 7.61
C ASN A 234 4.24 -3.79 8.06
N SER A 235 3.56 -3.16 7.11
CA SER A 235 2.55 -2.16 7.46
C SER A 235 1.40 -2.83 8.20
N ILE A 236 1.20 -2.46 9.46
CA ILE A 236 0.11 -2.95 10.31
C ILE A 236 -1.27 -2.83 9.63
N THR A 237 -1.47 -1.79 8.82
CA THR A 237 -2.70 -1.56 8.07
C THR A 237 -2.95 -2.67 7.05
N HIS A 238 -1.94 -3.03 6.26
CA HIS A 238 -2.08 -4.10 5.27
C HIS A 238 -2.35 -5.44 5.93
N VAL A 239 -1.67 -5.74 7.04
CA VAL A 239 -1.88 -6.98 7.81
C VAL A 239 -3.30 -7.06 8.35
N ARG A 240 -3.81 -5.98 8.96
CA ARG A 240 -5.19 -5.94 9.49
C ARG A 240 -6.25 -6.05 8.40
N ILE A 241 -6.08 -5.35 7.27
CA ILE A 241 -7.01 -5.44 6.14
C ILE A 241 -7.05 -6.89 5.63
N MET A 242 -5.88 -7.51 5.38
CA MET A 242 -5.80 -8.91 4.95
C MET A 242 -6.46 -9.86 5.95
N LYS A 243 -6.17 -9.72 7.25
CA LYS A 243 -6.77 -10.51 8.35
C LYS A 243 -8.29 -10.45 8.33
N PHE A 244 -8.84 -9.25 8.31
CA PHE A 244 -10.28 -9.04 8.38
C PHE A 244 -11.01 -9.44 7.10
N THR A 245 -10.42 -9.20 5.92
CA THR A 245 -10.99 -9.67 4.65
C THR A 245 -11.05 -11.19 4.59
N MET A 246 -9.99 -11.89 5.02
CA MET A 246 -9.99 -13.35 5.10
C MET A 246 -11.03 -13.87 6.09
N TYR A 247 -11.11 -13.28 7.28
CA TYR A 247 -12.08 -13.69 8.31
C TYR A 247 -13.53 -13.49 7.88
N ILE A 248 -13.86 -12.37 7.23
CA ILE A 248 -15.21 -12.15 6.68
C ILE A 248 -15.52 -13.23 5.64
N ALA A 249 -14.65 -13.43 4.64
CA ALA A 249 -14.90 -14.37 3.56
C ALA A 249 -15.08 -15.82 4.08
N MET A 250 -14.24 -16.25 5.01
CA MET A 250 -14.34 -17.59 5.62
C MET A 250 -15.59 -17.75 6.48
N PHE A 251 -15.96 -16.72 7.24
CA PHE A 251 -17.14 -16.75 8.08
C PHE A 251 -18.43 -16.75 7.23
N THR A 252 -18.47 -15.99 6.14
CA THR A 252 -19.58 -16.05 5.17
C THR A 252 -19.73 -17.44 4.56
N GLN A 253 -18.63 -18.10 4.20
CA GLN A 253 -18.64 -19.49 3.74
C GLN A 253 -19.20 -20.45 4.80
N MET A 254 -18.83 -20.30 6.09
CA MET A 254 -19.39 -21.11 7.18
C MET A 254 -20.89 -20.90 7.34
N CYS A 255 -21.35 -19.64 7.29
CA CYS A 255 -22.77 -19.32 7.36
C CYS A 255 -23.53 -19.91 6.17
N ALA A 256 -22.98 -19.84 4.95
CA ALA A 256 -23.58 -20.43 3.76
C ALA A 256 -23.71 -21.95 3.88
N VAL A 257 -22.68 -22.63 4.40
CA VAL A 257 -22.72 -24.07 4.69
C VAL A 257 -23.76 -24.39 5.77
N ALA A 258 -23.80 -23.62 6.86
CA ALA A 258 -24.76 -23.84 7.95
C ALA A 258 -26.22 -23.68 7.49
N LEU A 259 -26.48 -22.68 6.64
CA LEU A 259 -27.78 -22.51 6.00
C LEU A 259 -28.06 -23.69 5.07
N PHE A 260 -27.12 -24.07 4.20
CA PHE A 260 -27.30 -25.16 3.23
C PHE A 260 -27.57 -26.51 3.90
N LEU A 261 -26.99 -26.78 5.08
CA LEU A 261 -27.28 -27.98 5.87
C LEU A 261 -28.72 -28.06 6.37
N THR A 262 -29.42 -26.94 6.48
CA THR A 262 -30.85 -26.90 6.79
C THR A 262 -31.73 -26.93 5.55
N ALA A 263 -31.16 -26.69 4.37
CA ALA A 263 -31.88 -26.75 3.12
C ALA A 263 -32.21 -28.21 2.77
N CYS A 264 -33.41 -28.44 2.25
CA CYS A 264 -33.73 -29.75 1.73
C CYS A 264 -33.06 -29.99 0.37
N ASP A 265 -32.43 -31.15 0.20
CA ASP A 265 -31.91 -31.57 -1.11
C ASP A 265 -33.08 -31.67 -2.11
N PRO A 266 -33.02 -31.01 -3.28
CA PRO A 266 -34.13 -31.00 -4.23
C PRO A 266 -34.60 -32.39 -4.69
N SER A 267 -33.72 -33.39 -4.66
CA SER A 267 -34.05 -34.79 -5.01
C SER A 267 -34.80 -35.55 -3.90
N GLU A 268 -34.61 -35.15 -2.64
CA GLU A 268 -35.25 -35.76 -1.47
C GLU A 268 -36.62 -35.12 -1.23
N CYS A 269 -36.73 -33.80 -1.42
CA CYS A 269 -37.99 -33.06 -1.30
C CYS A 269 -38.86 -33.04 -2.57
N TYR A 270 -38.43 -33.68 -3.66
CA TYR A 270 -39.24 -33.77 -4.87
C TYR A 270 -40.51 -34.63 -4.60
N GLY A 271 -41.67 -33.98 -4.57
CA GLY A 271 -42.98 -34.63 -4.35
C GLY A 271 -43.44 -34.72 -2.89
N THR A 272 -42.70 -34.15 -1.94
CA THR A 272 -43.13 -33.99 -0.54
C THR A 272 -43.81 -32.64 -0.30
N MET A 273 -44.69 -32.54 0.72
CA MET A 273 -45.30 -31.26 1.14
C MET A 273 -44.32 -30.32 1.88
N GLU A 274 -43.07 -30.75 2.09
CA GLU A 274 -42.04 -29.97 2.77
C GLU A 274 -41.54 -28.84 1.86
N THR A 275 -41.68 -27.59 2.31
CA THR A 275 -41.12 -26.40 1.66
C THR A 275 -39.83 -25.99 2.35
N SER A 276 -38.84 -25.54 1.59
CA SER A 276 -37.53 -25.13 2.08
C SER A 276 -36.97 -24.06 1.15
N TRP A 277 -36.21 -23.12 1.71
CA TRP A 277 -35.57 -22.05 0.94
C TRP A 277 -34.67 -22.58 -0.20
N GLY A 278 -34.11 -23.79 -0.06
CA GLY A 278 -33.25 -24.42 -1.08
C GLY A 278 -33.99 -24.87 -2.35
N VAL A 279 -35.33 -24.90 -2.33
CA VAL A 279 -36.20 -25.30 -3.46
C VAL A 279 -37.03 -24.11 -3.97
N ASP A 280 -36.80 -22.92 -3.41
CA ASP A 280 -37.38 -21.68 -3.91
C ASP A 280 -36.55 -21.16 -5.09
N TYR A 281 -37.09 -21.41 -6.28
CA TYR A 281 -36.54 -20.88 -7.52
C TYR A 281 -37.16 -19.51 -7.81
N PRO A 282 -36.36 -18.52 -8.21
CA PRO A 282 -36.87 -17.20 -8.55
C PRO A 282 -37.84 -17.27 -9.75
N PRO A 283 -38.74 -16.27 -9.89
CA PRO A 283 -39.70 -16.22 -10.99
C PRO A 283 -39.00 -16.32 -12.35
N GLY A 284 -39.45 -17.23 -13.21
CA GLY A 284 -38.87 -17.45 -14.55
C GLY A 284 -37.84 -18.59 -14.62
N MET A 285 -37.35 -19.12 -13.51
CA MET A 285 -36.64 -20.40 -13.51
C MET A 285 -37.63 -21.56 -13.51
N VAL A 286 -37.45 -22.51 -14.44
CA VAL A 286 -38.27 -23.73 -14.51
C VAL A 286 -37.94 -24.60 -13.30
N LYS A 287 -38.92 -24.78 -12.42
CA LYS A 287 -38.80 -25.77 -11.34
C LYS A 287 -38.60 -27.15 -11.97
N PRO A 288 -37.67 -27.97 -11.47
CA PRO A 288 -37.40 -29.26 -12.08
C PRO A 288 -38.67 -30.13 -12.08
N ASP A 289 -39.11 -30.58 -13.27
CA ASP A 289 -40.34 -31.35 -13.46
C ASP A 289 -40.26 -32.82 -13.03
N SER A 290 -39.08 -33.31 -12.63
CA SER A 290 -38.86 -34.69 -12.21
C SER A 290 -37.73 -34.77 -11.16
N ARG A 291 -37.70 -35.86 -10.39
CA ARG A 291 -36.60 -36.14 -9.44
C ARG A 291 -35.23 -36.15 -10.14
N ASN A 292 -35.16 -36.68 -11.36
CA ASN A 292 -33.91 -36.76 -12.14
C ASN A 292 -33.43 -35.38 -12.63
N THR A 293 -34.35 -34.47 -12.97
CA THR A 293 -33.99 -33.09 -13.32
C THR A 293 -33.63 -32.24 -12.10
N ALA A 294 -34.19 -32.55 -10.93
CA ALA A 294 -33.79 -31.93 -9.66
C ALA A 294 -32.40 -32.39 -9.20
N GLU A 295 -32.04 -33.65 -9.45
CA GLU A 295 -30.67 -34.18 -9.26
C GLU A 295 -29.66 -33.45 -10.14
N ASN A 296 -30.03 -33.12 -11.39
CA ASN A 296 -29.18 -32.41 -12.36
C ASN A 296 -29.16 -30.88 -12.20
N ALA A 297 -29.81 -30.31 -11.17
CA ALA A 297 -29.78 -28.87 -10.92
C ALA A 297 -28.33 -28.40 -10.68
N SER A 298 -27.91 -27.33 -11.36
CA SER A 298 -26.51 -26.89 -11.37
C SER A 298 -25.96 -26.67 -9.94
N TYR A 299 -24.87 -27.34 -9.60
CA TYR A 299 -24.18 -27.15 -8.31
C TYR A 299 -23.73 -25.71 -8.11
N SER A 300 -23.39 -25.01 -9.21
CA SER A 300 -23.05 -23.59 -9.15
C SER A 300 -24.20 -22.76 -8.60
N TYR A 301 -25.44 -23.04 -9.01
CA TYR A 301 -26.63 -22.34 -8.54
C TYR A 301 -26.83 -22.53 -7.03
N ARG A 302 -26.74 -23.78 -6.54
CA ARG A 302 -26.90 -24.09 -5.10
C ARG A 302 -25.89 -23.33 -4.24
N TYR A 303 -24.63 -23.35 -4.64
CA TYR A 303 -23.56 -22.65 -3.95
C TYR A 303 -23.74 -21.13 -4.01
N THR A 304 -24.03 -20.57 -5.19
CA THR A 304 -24.20 -19.12 -5.34
C THR A 304 -25.40 -18.61 -4.55
N SER A 305 -26.52 -19.34 -4.52
CA SER A 305 -27.70 -18.94 -3.76
C SER A 305 -27.46 -19.01 -2.24
N ALA A 306 -26.75 -20.03 -1.75
CA ALA A 306 -26.39 -20.13 -0.33
C ALA A 306 -25.43 -19.01 0.10
N MET A 307 -24.42 -18.70 -0.72
CA MET A 307 -23.49 -17.60 -0.47
C MET A 307 -24.17 -16.23 -0.54
N TYR A 308 -25.07 -16.04 -1.50
CA TYR A 308 -25.90 -14.84 -1.60
C TYR A 308 -26.74 -14.67 -0.34
N TYR A 309 -27.46 -15.71 0.09
CA TYR A 309 -28.31 -15.66 1.27
C TYR A 309 -27.50 -15.39 2.56
N ALA A 310 -26.36 -16.06 2.74
CA ALA A 310 -25.47 -15.81 3.86
C ALA A 310 -24.94 -14.36 3.89
N THR A 311 -24.59 -13.82 2.73
CA THR A 311 -24.08 -12.44 2.61
C THR A 311 -25.16 -11.43 2.96
N GLU A 312 -26.38 -11.61 2.45
CA GLU A 312 -27.54 -10.76 2.74
C GLU A 312 -27.86 -10.72 4.24
N LEU A 313 -27.87 -11.89 4.90
CA LEU A 313 -28.13 -12.00 6.34
C LEU A 313 -27.01 -11.38 7.18
N MET A 314 -25.74 -11.60 6.82
CA MET A 314 -24.59 -11.04 7.54
C MET A 314 -24.47 -9.52 7.39
N THR A 315 -24.81 -8.99 6.22
CA THR A 315 -24.75 -7.55 5.93
C THR A 315 -26.03 -6.82 6.35
N SER A 316 -27.02 -7.53 6.90
CA SER A 316 -28.33 -7.01 7.31
C SER A 316 -29.12 -6.30 6.20
N VAL A 317 -28.94 -6.72 4.94
CA VAL A 317 -29.62 -6.12 3.78
C VAL A 317 -31.06 -6.63 3.67
N GLY A 318 -31.28 -7.95 3.62
CA GLY A 318 -32.62 -8.54 3.69
C GLY A 318 -33.55 -8.21 2.50
N TYR A 319 -33.18 -8.54 1.26
CA TYR A 319 -34.04 -8.40 0.08
C TYR A 319 -35.35 -9.22 0.17
N GLY A 320 -35.32 -10.37 0.85
CA GLY A 320 -36.52 -11.18 1.13
C GLY A 320 -36.99 -12.08 -0.02
N ASP A 321 -36.15 -12.31 -1.02
CA ASP A 321 -36.33 -13.31 -2.07
C ASP A 321 -36.05 -14.73 -1.57
N LEU A 322 -35.14 -14.90 -0.60
CA LEU A 322 -34.90 -16.15 0.13
C LEU A 322 -35.30 -15.99 1.60
N TYR A 323 -36.15 -16.89 2.11
CA TYR A 323 -36.64 -16.83 3.48
C TYR A 323 -36.92 -18.23 4.07
N PRO A 324 -36.81 -18.40 5.39
CA PRO A 324 -36.98 -19.71 6.02
C PRO A 324 -38.46 -20.10 6.07
N HIS A 325 -38.75 -21.35 5.70
CA HIS A 325 -40.09 -21.93 5.72
C HIS A 325 -40.32 -22.78 6.98
N ASN A 326 -39.27 -23.49 7.41
CA ASN A 326 -39.33 -24.44 8.51
C ASN A 326 -38.90 -23.81 9.84
N VAL A 327 -39.41 -24.35 10.95
CA VAL A 327 -38.99 -23.91 12.31
C VAL A 327 -37.48 -24.07 12.51
N LEU A 328 -36.90 -25.16 11.98
CA LEU A 328 -35.44 -25.39 12.03
C LEU A 328 -34.67 -24.32 11.25
N GLU A 329 -35.12 -24.01 10.03
CA GLU A 329 -34.52 -22.95 9.20
C GLU A 329 -34.64 -21.59 9.89
N GLN A 330 -35.80 -21.28 10.48
CA GLN A 330 -36.01 -20.05 11.25
C GLN A 330 -35.05 -19.94 12.45
N MET A 331 -34.82 -21.03 13.18
CA MET A 331 -33.86 -21.05 14.29
C MET A 331 -32.43 -20.81 13.81
N VAL A 332 -32.01 -21.47 12.72
CA VAL A 332 -30.65 -21.30 12.18
C VAL A 332 -30.44 -19.92 11.57
N VAL A 333 -31.39 -19.40 10.80
CA VAL A 333 -31.35 -18.03 10.26
C VAL A 333 -31.26 -17.03 11.41
N THR A 334 -32.05 -17.20 12.46
CA THR A 334 -31.99 -16.32 13.65
C THR A 334 -30.60 -16.35 14.29
N LEU A 335 -29.99 -17.54 14.43
CA LEU A 335 -28.64 -17.68 14.97
C LEU A 335 -27.59 -17.03 14.06
N VAL A 336 -27.66 -17.27 12.75
CA VAL A 336 -26.74 -16.72 11.74
C VAL A 336 -26.80 -15.19 11.73
N VAL A 337 -27.99 -14.60 11.80
CA VAL A 337 -28.15 -13.14 11.87
C VAL A 337 -27.55 -12.58 13.16
N LEU A 338 -27.79 -13.21 14.31
CA LEU A 338 -27.25 -12.75 15.59
C LEU A 338 -25.71 -12.81 15.63
N VAL A 339 -25.12 -13.96 15.28
CA VAL A 339 -23.67 -14.12 15.28
C VAL A 339 -23.03 -13.29 14.16
N GLY A 340 -23.66 -13.25 12.98
CA GLY A 340 -23.23 -12.48 11.83
C GLY A 340 -23.19 -10.98 12.11
N ALA A 341 -24.21 -10.42 12.74
CA ALA A 341 -24.26 -9.01 13.10
C ALA A 341 -23.14 -8.61 14.08
N VAL A 342 -22.85 -9.45 15.09
CA VAL A 342 -21.75 -9.21 16.03
C VAL A 342 -20.40 -9.27 15.33
N MET A 343 -20.17 -10.30 14.51
CA MET A 343 -18.90 -10.49 13.81
C MET A 343 -18.65 -9.37 12.79
N TYR A 344 -19.65 -9.08 11.95
CA TYR A 344 -19.55 -8.02 10.94
C TYR A 344 -19.36 -6.65 11.58
N GLY A 345 -20.09 -6.34 12.65
CA GLY A 345 -19.93 -5.11 13.43
C GLY A 345 -18.53 -4.96 14.04
N TYR A 346 -17.97 -6.04 14.60
CA TYR A 346 -16.60 -6.04 15.14
C TYR A 346 -15.55 -5.77 14.06
N VAL A 347 -15.67 -6.41 12.90
CA VAL A 347 -14.72 -6.22 11.80
C VAL A 347 -14.81 -4.80 11.24
N LEU A 348 -16.01 -4.29 11.01
CA LEU A 348 -16.23 -2.93 10.52
C LEU A 348 -15.66 -1.88 11.48
N ALA A 349 -15.88 -2.04 12.79
CA ALA A 349 -15.31 -1.16 13.82
C ALA A 349 -13.78 -1.20 13.82
N SER A 350 -13.19 -2.40 13.70
CA SER A 350 -11.74 -2.59 13.69
C SER A 350 -11.06 -2.00 12.44
N LEU A 351 -11.70 -2.11 11.28
CA LEU A 351 -11.25 -1.46 10.04
C LEU A 351 -11.33 0.06 10.17
N THR A 352 -12.43 0.59 10.71
CA THR A 352 -12.62 2.03 10.94
C THR A 352 -11.55 2.59 11.89
N ALA A 353 -11.26 1.87 12.98
CA ALA A 353 -10.20 2.25 13.92
C ALA A 353 -8.81 2.24 13.27
N THR A 354 -8.55 1.29 12.37
CA THR A 354 -7.27 1.21 11.64
C THR A 354 -7.10 2.40 10.69
N VAL A 355 -8.15 2.79 9.97
CA VAL A 355 -8.13 3.99 9.12
C VAL A 355 -7.94 5.25 9.97
N ALA A 356 -8.62 5.37 11.10
CA ALA A 356 -8.46 6.52 12.00
C ALA A 356 -7.03 6.66 12.54
N ASN A 357 -6.35 5.54 12.85
CA ASN A 357 -4.98 5.54 13.34
C ASN A 357 -3.95 6.02 12.29
N LEU A 358 -4.22 5.84 11.00
CA LEU A 358 -3.33 6.32 9.93
C LEU A 358 -3.30 7.84 9.83
N ASP A 359 -4.41 8.50 10.16
CA ASP A 359 -4.55 9.95 10.02
C ASP A 359 -4.04 10.73 11.25
N VAL A 360 -3.63 10.05 12.33
CA VAL A 360 -3.24 10.68 13.61
C VAL A 360 -2.12 11.74 13.47
N PRO A 361 -0.98 11.49 12.79
CA PRO A 361 0.08 12.50 12.69
C PRO A 361 -0.39 13.76 11.98
N ARG A 362 -1.27 13.59 11.00
CA ARG A 362 -1.84 14.67 10.20
C ARG A 362 -2.82 15.51 11.00
N THR A 363 -3.72 14.87 11.76
CA THR A 363 -4.68 15.58 12.60
C THR A 363 -3.96 16.38 13.69
N GLU A 364 -2.94 15.79 14.34
CA GLU A 364 -2.12 16.47 15.34
C GLU A 364 -1.43 17.73 14.78
N PHE A 365 -0.86 17.64 13.57
CA PHE A 365 -0.23 18.79 12.92
C PHE A 365 -1.24 19.88 12.56
N GLN A 366 -2.42 19.50 12.04
CA GLN A 366 -3.47 20.45 11.68
C GLN A 366 -4.01 21.21 12.88
N GLU A 367 -4.15 20.57 14.03
CA GLU A 367 -4.53 21.23 15.27
C GLU A 367 -3.53 22.32 15.67
N ARG A 368 -2.23 22.02 15.58
CA ARG A 368 -1.15 23.01 15.82
C ARG A 368 -1.21 24.18 14.84
N LEU A 369 -1.43 23.90 13.55
CA LEU A 369 -1.58 24.95 12.53
C LEU A 369 -2.80 25.85 12.80
N PHE A 370 -3.95 25.26 13.13
CA PHE A 370 -5.14 26.06 13.45
C PHE A 370 -4.99 26.87 14.74
N ALA A 371 -4.25 26.36 15.74
CA ALA A 371 -3.90 27.12 16.92
C ALA A 371 -3.02 28.34 16.57
N LEU A 372 -2.04 28.17 15.68
CA LEU A 372 -1.23 29.28 15.17
C LEU A 372 -2.09 30.33 14.43
N ILE A 373 -3.00 29.89 13.55
CA ILE A 373 -3.90 30.80 12.82
C ILE A 373 -4.76 31.61 13.81
N ARG A 374 -5.33 30.95 14.82
CA ARG A 374 -6.12 31.63 15.87
C ARG A 374 -5.29 32.65 16.65
N LEU A 375 -4.03 32.34 16.95
CA LEU A 375 -3.11 33.27 17.62
C LEU A 375 -2.86 34.51 16.76
N MET A 376 -2.59 34.31 15.46
CA MET A 376 -2.33 35.42 14.54
C MET A 376 -3.56 36.31 14.33
N ASP A 377 -4.76 35.72 14.30
CA ASP A 377 -6.02 36.45 14.20
C ASP A 377 -6.33 37.21 15.48
N ALA A 378 -6.12 36.60 16.65
CA ALA A 378 -6.29 37.26 17.95
C ALA A 378 -5.37 38.48 18.10
N ASN A 379 -4.13 38.37 17.61
CA ASN A 379 -3.15 39.46 17.59
C ASN A 379 -3.31 40.43 16.41
N LYS A 380 -4.31 40.23 15.54
CA LYS A 380 -4.61 41.08 14.36
C LYS A 380 -3.38 41.33 13.47
N LEU A 381 -2.59 40.28 13.21
CA LEU A 381 -1.44 40.39 12.32
C LEU A 381 -1.88 40.73 10.88
N THR A 382 -0.98 41.36 10.11
CA THR A 382 -1.25 41.65 8.70
C THR A 382 -1.35 40.35 7.89
N LYS A 383 -2.23 40.31 6.89
CA LYS A 383 -2.41 39.14 6.01
C LYS A 383 -1.09 38.68 5.35
N ASN A 384 -0.16 39.61 5.12
CA ASN A 384 1.16 39.28 4.56
C ASN A 384 1.99 38.41 5.52
N ILE A 385 2.05 38.78 6.80
CA ILE A 385 2.77 38.00 7.84
C ILE A 385 2.05 36.68 8.08
N GLN A 386 0.71 36.70 8.12
CA GLN A 386 -0.09 35.48 8.28
C GLN A 386 0.19 34.47 7.16
N ASN A 387 0.17 34.90 5.91
CA ASN A 387 0.45 34.03 4.76
C ASN A 387 1.88 33.48 4.83
N ARG A 388 2.88 34.31 5.13
CA ARG A 388 4.28 33.87 5.28
C ARG A 388 4.44 32.81 6.37
N ALA A 389 3.83 33.01 7.53
CA ALA A 389 3.86 32.04 8.62
C ALA A 389 3.18 30.72 8.25
N ILE A 390 2.00 30.77 7.60
CA ILE A 390 1.29 29.59 7.13
C ILE A 390 2.10 28.85 6.06
N ASP A 391 2.74 29.58 5.13
CA ASP A 391 3.55 29.00 4.06
C ASP A 391 4.78 28.28 4.60
N SER A 392 5.45 28.87 5.61
CA SER A 392 6.57 28.23 6.31
C SER A 392 6.15 26.94 7.00
N VAL A 393 5.06 26.97 7.77
CA VAL A 393 4.57 25.77 8.49
C VAL A 393 4.03 24.73 7.51
N ALA A 394 3.33 25.13 6.45
CA ALA A 394 2.86 24.21 5.41
C ALA A 394 4.00 23.50 4.69
N LEU A 395 5.13 24.19 4.48
CA LEU A 395 6.34 23.61 3.91
C LEU A 395 6.97 22.55 4.83
N LEU A 396 6.91 22.74 6.15
CA LEU A 396 7.38 21.76 7.13
C LEU A 396 6.64 20.41 7.00
N TRP A 397 5.33 20.46 6.74
CA TRP A 397 4.55 19.24 6.48
C TRP A 397 4.87 18.59 5.14
N SER A 398 5.02 19.37 4.07
CA SER A 398 5.27 18.78 2.76
C SER A 398 6.64 18.13 2.64
N VAL A 399 7.64 18.60 3.39
CA VAL A 399 9.01 18.06 3.35
C VAL A 399 9.23 17.01 4.44
N ASN A 400 8.80 17.27 5.68
CA ASN A 400 9.14 16.45 6.84
C ASN A 400 7.91 15.91 7.61
N GLN A 401 6.72 15.92 7.01
CA GLN A 401 5.47 15.49 7.68
C GLN A 401 5.20 16.18 9.03
N GLY A 402 5.70 17.42 9.20
CA GLY A 402 5.39 18.26 10.35
C GLY A 402 6.43 18.22 11.48
N GLU A 403 7.59 17.59 11.26
CA GLU A 403 8.71 17.57 12.20
C GLU A 403 9.93 18.35 11.67
N GLU A 404 10.72 18.97 12.56
CA GLU A 404 11.95 19.68 12.15
C GLU A 404 12.99 18.72 11.57
N ILE A 405 13.11 17.53 12.19
CA ILE A 405 13.87 16.41 11.68
C ILE A 405 12.92 15.21 11.58
N PRO A 406 12.76 14.59 10.40
CA PRO A 406 11.82 13.48 10.23
C PRO A 406 12.09 12.32 11.21
N GLY A 407 11.07 11.93 11.98
CA GLY A 407 11.09 10.76 12.87
C GLY A 407 11.79 10.99 14.22
N VAL A 408 12.41 12.16 14.42
CA VAL A 408 13.32 12.40 15.55
C VAL A 408 12.57 12.68 16.83
N LYS A 409 11.43 13.39 16.82
CA LYS A 409 10.77 13.86 18.06
C LYS A 409 10.40 12.73 19.04
N LYS A 410 10.15 11.52 18.54
CA LYS A 410 9.86 10.33 19.37
C LYS A 410 11.03 9.35 19.41
N MET A 411 11.77 9.15 18.32
CA MET A 411 12.87 8.19 18.29
C MET A 411 14.15 8.68 18.99
N THR A 412 14.36 9.99 19.19
CA THR A 412 15.56 10.48 19.91
C THR A 412 15.58 10.10 21.37
N GLU A 413 14.42 9.92 21.99
CA GLU A 413 14.31 9.54 23.39
C GLU A 413 14.55 8.03 23.58
N ASP A 414 14.18 7.21 22.59
CA ASP A 414 14.27 5.75 22.63
C ASP A 414 15.63 5.21 22.13
N MET A 415 16.36 5.98 21.32
CA MET A 415 17.63 5.56 20.74
C MET A 415 18.82 5.84 21.67
N PRO A 416 19.81 4.93 21.77
CA PRO A 416 21.05 5.21 22.49
C PRO A 416 21.75 6.47 21.98
N HIS A 417 22.15 7.34 22.90
CA HIS A 417 22.74 8.66 22.58
C HIS A 417 23.90 8.61 21.59
N HIS A 418 24.78 7.60 21.70
CA HIS A 418 25.92 7.43 20.80
C HIS A 418 25.51 7.20 19.33
N LEU A 419 24.44 6.44 19.10
CA LEU A 419 23.94 6.17 17.75
C LEU A 419 23.25 7.40 17.16
N MET A 420 22.58 8.20 18.01
CA MET A 420 22.04 9.48 17.60
C MET A 420 23.14 10.46 17.17
N GLU A 421 24.22 10.55 17.96
CA GLU A 421 25.40 11.36 17.61
C GLU A 421 26.00 10.91 16.27
N ASP A 422 26.16 9.60 16.05
CA ASP A 422 26.64 9.05 14.78
C ASP A 422 25.79 9.51 13.59
N ILE A 423 24.46 9.41 13.70
CA ILE A 423 23.52 9.82 12.65
C ILE A 423 23.61 11.33 12.37
N GLN A 424 23.68 12.14 13.43
CA GLN A 424 23.78 13.60 13.30
C GLN A 424 25.08 14.03 12.64
N VAL A 425 26.19 13.35 12.94
CA VAL A 425 27.50 13.62 12.36
C VAL A 425 27.56 13.23 10.90
N ASP A 426 27.07 12.04 10.54
CA ASP A 426 27.06 11.58 9.15
C ASP A 426 26.28 12.56 8.25
N ASP A 427 25.15 13.08 8.72
CA ASP A 427 24.39 14.11 8.00
C ASP A 427 25.13 15.46 7.93
N LEU A 428 25.91 15.83 8.96
CA LEU A 428 26.63 17.10 9.01
C LEU A 428 27.92 17.11 8.19
N VAL A 429 28.69 16.02 8.20
CA VAL A 429 30.02 15.91 7.57
C VAL A 429 29.98 16.29 6.09
N HIS A 430 29.00 15.75 5.36
CA HIS A 430 28.86 16.02 3.93
C HIS A 430 28.47 17.47 3.60
N LEU A 431 27.77 18.14 4.52
CA LEU A 431 27.26 19.49 4.31
C LEU A 431 28.34 20.53 4.64
N VAL A 432 29.12 20.26 5.68
CA VAL A 432 30.14 21.17 6.18
C VAL A 432 31.48 21.02 5.45
N ALA A 433 31.71 19.91 4.73
CA ALA A 433 32.90 19.69 3.89
C ALA A 433 33.16 20.80 2.85
N GLY A 434 32.12 21.53 2.43
CA GLY A 434 32.23 22.68 1.52
C GLY A 434 32.79 23.96 2.16
N VAL A 435 32.80 24.03 3.50
CA VAL A 435 33.22 25.21 4.25
C VAL A 435 34.72 25.10 4.60
N PRO A 436 35.58 26.04 4.16
CA PRO A 436 37.03 25.97 4.36
C PRO A 436 37.47 25.81 5.82
N ILE A 437 36.74 26.41 6.75
CA ILE A 437 37.04 26.39 8.20
C ILE A 437 37.00 24.95 8.74
N PHE A 438 36.17 24.08 8.16
CA PHE A 438 35.93 22.73 8.66
C PHE A 438 36.68 21.63 7.90
N LYS A 439 37.46 21.98 6.87
CA LYS A 439 38.10 21.01 5.97
C LYS A 439 39.15 20.10 6.65
N ASN A 440 39.71 20.54 7.77
CA ASN A 440 40.72 19.81 8.55
C ASN A 440 40.27 19.54 10.00
N ILE A 441 38.96 19.58 10.26
CA ILE A 441 38.43 19.33 11.59
C ILE A 441 38.19 17.83 11.77
N GLU A 442 38.61 17.29 12.91
CA GLU A 442 38.38 15.88 13.28
C GLU A 442 36.88 15.61 13.49
N ASP A 443 36.43 14.41 13.11
CA ASP A 443 35.04 13.98 13.29
C ASP A 443 34.56 14.07 14.75
N ASN A 444 35.47 13.93 15.72
CA ASN A 444 35.17 14.09 17.14
C ASN A 444 34.70 15.50 17.51
N ILE A 445 35.23 16.53 16.84
CA ILE A 445 34.81 17.91 17.07
C ILE A 445 33.48 18.16 16.37
N LEU A 446 33.28 17.57 15.18
CA LEU A 446 31.98 17.61 14.48
C LEU A 446 30.87 16.92 15.30
N ARG A 447 31.19 15.84 16.04
CA ARG A 447 30.29 15.19 17.01
C ARG A 447 29.82 16.15 18.10
N CYS A 448 30.72 16.98 18.63
CA CYS A 448 30.35 17.98 19.63
C CYS A 448 29.50 19.12 19.04
N LEU A 449 29.66 19.44 17.76
CA LEU A 449 28.93 20.52 17.10
C LEU A 449 27.55 20.07 16.57
N ALA A 450 27.41 18.82 16.15
CA ALA A 450 26.21 18.32 15.49
C ALA A 450 24.90 18.53 16.27
N PRO A 451 24.85 18.36 17.61
CA PRO A 451 23.64 18.63 18.39
C PRO A 451 23.22 20.11 18.42
N ALA A 452 24.16 21.04 18.22
CA ALA A 452 23.89 22.47 18.27
C ALA A 452 23.46 23.06 16.92
N VAL A 453 23.59 22.28 15.86
CA VAL A 453 23.22 22.66 14.51
C VAL A 453 21.69 22.70 14.38
N ARG A 454 21.17 23.80 13.83
CA ARG A 454 19.73 23.99 13.59
C ARG A 454 19.41 23.83 12.11
N ARG A 455 18.25 23.25 11.82
CA ARG A 455 17.73 23.15 10.45
C ARG A 455 16.57 24.12 10.26
N TYR A 456 16.67 24.94 9.23
CA TYR A 456 15.64 25.89 8.84
C TYR A 456 15.11 25.56 7.45
N LEU A 457 13.78 25.70 7.31
CA LEU A 457 13.09 25.45 6.06
C LEU A 457 12.37 26.72 5.62
N PHE A 458 12.82 27.28 4.51
CA PHE A 458 12.33 28.56 4.01
C PHE A 458 11.51 28.36 2.73
N PRO A 459 10.29 28.94 2.65
CA PRO A 459 9.53 28.99 1.40
C PRO A 459 10.25 29.89 0.37
N PRO A 460 9.88 29.83 -0.93
CA PRO A 460 10.40 30.75 -1.92
C PRO A 460 10.04 32.20 -1.56
N ASP A 461 10.87 33.13 -2.02
CA ASP A 461 10.72 34.57 -1.81
C ASP A 461 10.86 35.09 -0.36
N GLU A 462 11.47 34.30 0.52
CA GLU A 462 11.69 34.63 1.92
C GLU A 462 13.11 35.18 2.16
N TYR A 463 13.25 36.18 3.02
CA TYR A 463 14.55 36.74 3.40
C TYR A 463 15.15 35.93 4.56
N ILE A 464 16.33 35.37 4.36
CA ILE A 464 17.07 34.67 5.42
C ILE A 464 17.88 35.67 6.24
N VAL A 465 18.58 36.58 5.56
CA VAL A 465 19.45 37.60 6.14
C VAL A 465 19.13 38.92 5.45
N GLN A 466 18.89 39.99 6.21
CA GLN A 466 18.81 41.34 5.66
C GLN A 466 20.11 42.09 5.93
N GLN A 467 20.44 43.00 5.02
CA GLN A 467 21.59 43.88 5.20
C GLN A 467 21.43 44.68 6.50
N GLY A 468 22.52 44.75 7.26
CA GLY A 468 22.60 45.50 8.51
C GLY A 468 22.23 44.65 9.73
N ASP A 469 21.68 43.45 9.54
CA ASP A 469 21.40 42.52 10.64
C ASP A 469 22.72 41.98 11.22
N LEU A 470 22.75 41.82 12.54
CA LEU A 470 23.83 41.12 13.24
C LEU A 470 23.35 39.70 13.55
N ILE A 471 23.74 38.74 12.70
CA ILE A 471 23.36 37.33 12.85
C ILE A 471 24.65 36.52 13.05
N PRO A 472 25.01 36.15 14.29
CA PRO A 472 26.22 35.39 14.57
C PRO A 472 26.00 33.88 14.32
N GLU A 473 25.52 33.53 13.13
CA GLU A 473 25.27 32.16 12.71
C GLU A 473 25.84 31.93 11.30
N LEU A 474 26.50 30.79 11.09
CA LEU A 474 26.96 30.37 9.78
C LEU A 474 25.86 29.55 9.10
N PHE A 475 25.47 29.92 7.88
CA PHE A 475 24.44 29.23 7.12
C PHE A 475 25.04 28.40 5.99
N VAL A 476 24.62 27.15 5.86
CA VAL A 476 24.98 26.25 4.76
C VAL A 476 23.72 25.80 4.04
N VAL A 477 23.65 26.00 2.73
CA VAL A 477 22.50 25.58 1.92
C VAL A 477 22.61 24.10 1.63
N ARG A 478 21.72 23.29 2.22
CA ARG A 478 21.64 21.85 1.96
C ARG A 478 20.90 21.58 0.65
N ARG A 479 19.72 22.17 0.47
CA ARG A 479 18.90 22.05 -0.75
C ARG A 479 18.27 23.38 -1.13
N GLY A 480 18.10 23.62 -2.43
CA GLY A 480 17.50 24.85 -2.97
C GLY A 480 18.52 25.89 -3.41
N PHE A 481 18.00 27.07 -3.79
CA PHE A 481 18.80 28.20 -4.30
C PHE A 481 18.36 29.52 -3.67
N CYS A 482 19.34 30.32 -3.29
CA CYS A 482 19.17 31.67 -2.76
C CYS A 482 19.83 32.70 -3.69
N HIS A 483 19.25 33.89 -3.77
CA HIS A 483 19.86 35.05 -4.40
C HIS A 483 20.42 35.99 -3.34
N MET A 484 21.62 36.50 -3.58
CA MET A 484 22.24 37.56 -2.78
C MET A 484 22.10 38.90 -3.50
N PHE A 485 21.75 39.94 -2.76
CA PHE A 485 21.55 41.31 -3.23
C PHE A 485 22.48 42.29 -2.51
N HIS A 486 22.98 43.28 -3.23
CA HIS A 486 23.85 44.33 -2.70
C HIS A 486 23.03 45.58 -2.31
N PRO A 487 23.47 46.36 -1.30
CA PRO A 487 22.84 47.60 -0.81
C PRO A 487 22.34 48.56 -1.88
N ASP A 488 23.21 48.89 -2.83
CA ASP A 488 22.95 49.96 -3.81
C ASP A 488 22.04 49.51 -4.96
N GLN A 489 21.77 48.21 -5.10
CA GLN A 489 20.98 47.63 -6.19
C GLN A 489 20.11 46.45 -5.68
N SER A 490 19.12 46.76 -4.85
CA SER A 490 18.17 45.79 -4.29
C SER A 490 17.39 44.95 -5.33
N SER A 491 17.39 45.36 -6.60
CA SER A 491 16.70 44.66 -7.70
C SER A 491 17.61 43.78 -8.55
N VAL A 492 18.94 43.83 -8.38
CA VAL A 492 19.89 43.10 -9.22
C VAL A 492 20.56 42.00 -8.39
N CYS A 493 20.32 40.74 -8.77
CA CYS A 493 20.97 39.59 -8.15
C CYS A 493 22.48 39.63 -8.42
N VAL A 494 23.24 39.53 -7.34
CA VAL A 494 24.69 39.66 -7.31
C VAL A 494 25.34 38.29 -7.39
N ALA A 495 24.85 37.36 -6.58
CA ALA A 495 25.31 35.97 -6.57
C ALA A 495 24.14 35.02 -6.33
N VAL A 496 24.30 33.77 -6.77
CA VAL A 496 23.37 32.68 -6.51
C VAL A 496 24.07 31.65 -5.64
N VAL A 497 23.50 31.38 -4.47
CA VAL A 497 23.99 30.37 -3.51
C VAL A 497 23.14 29.12 -3.68
N GLY A 498 23.79 28.01 -4.04
CA GLY A 498 23.13 26.72 -4.22
C GLY A 498 23.54 25.68 -3.16
N SER A 499 23.06 24.45 -3.34
CA SER A 499 23.43 23.31 -2.49
C SER A 499 24.96 23.17 -2.31
N GLY A 500 25.40 23.00 -1.06
CA GLY A 500 26.80 22.89 -0.66
C GLY A 500 27.55 24.21 -0.49
N MET A 501 26.94 25.35 -0.85
CA MET A 501 27.49 26.68 -0.62
C MET A 501 27.04 27.26 0.73
N TYR A 502 27.81 28.19 1.28
CA TYR A 502 27.58 28.80 2.60
C TYR A 502 27.60 30.33 2.56
N PHE A 503 27.06 30.97 3.60
CA PHE A 503 27.06 32.43 3.81
C PHE A 503 26.93 32.77 5.31
N GLY A 504 27.06 34.04 5.70
CA GLY A 504 27.00 34.47 7.11
C GLY A 504 28.35 34.45 7.84
N GLU A 505 29.45 34.38 7.09
CA GLU A 505 30.82 34.32 7.65
C GLU A 505 31.23 35.60 8.38
N LEU A 506 30.68 36.77 7.99
CA LEU A 506 30.96 38.05 8.63
C LEU A 506 30.36 38.11 10.05
N GLY A 507 29.09 37.72 10.20
CA GLY A 507 28.45 37.59 11.50
C GLY A 507 29.10 36.51 12.36
N PHE A 508 29.35 35.33 11.78
CA PHE A 508 29.90 34.18 12.50
C PHE A 508 31.34 34.42 12.99
N LEU A 509 32.28 34.82 12.13
CA LEU A 509 33.70 34.99 12.49
C LEU A 509 34.00 36.32 13.17
N PHE A 510 33.49 37.43 12.61
CA PHE A 510 33.89 38.78 13.01
C PHE A 510 32.88 39.48 13.92
N ASN A 511 31.71 38.88 14.17
CA ASN A 511 30.62 39.48 14.93
C ASN A 511 30.25 40.88 14.37
N LYS A 512 30.17 40.97 13.05
CA LYS A 512 29.81 42.19 12.31
C LYS A 512 28.49 42.04 11.60
N ASN A 513 27.88 43.18 11.27
CA ASN A 513 26.62 43.22 10.55
C ASN A 513 26.82 42.72 9.12
N GLU A 514 25.79 42.03 8.62
CA GLU A 514 25.78 41.48 7.28
C GLU A 514 25.64 42.59 6.23
N ILE A 515 26.34 42.41 5.11
CA ILE A 515 26.43 43.44 4.05
C ILE A 515 25.51 43.10 2.89
N LEU A 516 25.26 41.81 2.67
CA LEU A 516 24.43 41.31 1.60
C LEU A 516 23.09 40.84 2.16
N THR A 517 22.03 41.09 1.39
CA THR A 517 20.71 40.53 1.68
C THR A 517 20.57 39.19 0.97
N VAL A 518 20.19 38.14 1.69
CA VAL A 518 20.01 36.79 1.14
C VAL A 518 18.52 36.45 1.12
N LYS A 519 18.01 36.14 -0.06
CA LYS A 519 16.59 35.81 -0.29
C LYS A 519 16.46 34.48 -1.02
N THR A 520 15.52 33.63 -0.61
CA THR A 520 15.26 32.34 -1.25
C THR A 520 14.56 32.50 -2.60
N VAL A 521 14.89 31.61 -3.54
CA VAL A 521 14.25 31.53 -4.87
C VAL A 521 13.34 30.32 -4.95
N THR A 522 13.79 29.21 -4.36
CA THR A 522 13.04 27.95 -4.25
C THR A 522 12.78 27.66 -2.77
N HIS A 523 12.07 26.57 -2.48
CA HIS A 523 12.11 25.99 -1.15
C HIS A 523 13.58 25.66 -0.80
N CYS A 524 14.06 26.23 0.30
CA CYS A 524 15.45 26.09 0.73
C CYS A 524 15.50 25.40 2.09
N GLU A 525 16.30 24.34 2.17
CA GLU A 525 16.69 23.70 3.43
C GLU A 525 18.09 24.21 3.77
N VAL A 526 18.18 24.95 4.88
CA VAL A 526 19.39 25.64 5.30
C VAL A 526 19.76 25.18 6.69
N ILE A 527 21.04 24.89 6.87
CA ILE A 527 21.61 24.54 8.15
C ILE A 527 22.25 25.77 8.75
N ALA A 528 21.98 26.06 10.02
CA ALA A 528 22.58 27.15 10.76
C ALA A 528 23.41 26.62 11.92
N LEU A 529 24.67 27.06 11.99
CA LEU A 529 25.57 26.82 13.12
C LEU A 529 25.72 28.12 13.92
N PRO A 530 25.18 28.19 15.14
CA PRO A 530 25.35 29.35 16.00
C PRO A 530 26.80 29.50 16.45
N ARG A 531 27.32 30.73 16.44
CA ARG A 531 28.67 31.04 16.93
C ARG A 531 28.86 30.63 18.39
N ALA A 532 27.86 30.84 19.24
CA ALA A 532 27.95 30.49 20.66
C ALA A 532 28.28 29.02 20.89
N ALA A 533 27.62 28.11 20.15
CA ALA A 533 27.88 26.69 20.25
C ALA A 533 29.27 26.29 19.73
N PHE A 534 29.74 26.99 18.71
CA PHE A 534 31.08 26.79 18.18
C PHE A 534 32.17 27.29 19.13
N ASP A 535 31.95 28.44 19.77
CA ASP A 535 32.83 29.00 20.80
C ASP A 535 32.91 28.06 22.03
N ASP A 536 31.80 27.42 22.42
CA ASP A 536 31.76 26.42 23.50
C ASP A 536 32.62 25.18 23.19
N VAL A 537 32.59 24.69 21.96
CA VAL A 537 33.43 23.56 21.53
C VAL A 537 34.90 23.99 21.39
N ALA A 538 35.15 25.18 20.84
CA ALA A 538 36.49 25.74 20.71
C ALA A 538 37.15 25.99 22.09
N ALA A 539 36.37 26.26 23.14
CA ALA A 539 36.89 26.38 24.50
C ALA A 539 37.55 25.07 25.00
N ASN A 540 37.11 23.92 24.50
CA ASN A 540 37.66 22.60 24.84
C ASN A 540 38.80 22.15 23.90
N VAL A 541 39.00 22.85 22.77
CA VAL A 541 39.98 22.48 21.74
C VAL A 541 40.88 23.66 21.43
N GLU A 542 42.05 23.69 22.04
CA GLU A 542 42.97 24.83 22.04
C GLU A 542 43.46 25.23 20.64
N TRP A 543 43.77 24.26 19.78
CA TRP A 543 44.19 24.55 18.40
C TRP A 543 43.06 25.13 17.54
N LEU A 544 41.82 24.70 17.75
CA LEU A 544 40.65 25.19 17.03
C LEU A 544 40.39 26.65 17.41
N ARG A 545 40.46 26.94 18.72
CA ARG A 545 40.40 28.31 19.23
C ARG A 545 41.48 29.21 18.63
N HIS A 546 42.73 28.76 18.62
CA HIS A 546 43.83 29.52 18.01
C HIS A 546 43.60 29.78 16.51
N GLN A 547 43.06 28.81 15.78
CA GLN A 547 42.74 28.97 14.36
C GLN A 547 41.66 30.04 14.14
N ILE A 548 40.62 30.06 14.99
CA ILE A 548 39.53 31.05 14.89
C ILE A 548 40.00 32.43 15.32
N ASP A 549 40.76 32.52 16.42
CA ASP A 549 41.32 33.79 16.89
C ASP A 549 42.26 34.38 15.82
N ALA A 550 43.05 33.53 15.15
CA ALA A 550 43.89 33.95 14.03
C ALA A 550 43.06 34.47 12.84
N ILE A 551 41.99 33.77 12.44
CA ILE A 551 41.13 34.15 11.32
C ILE A 551 40.31 35.41 11.64
N SER A 552 39.78 35.51 12.86
CA SER A 552 38.95 36.66 13.28
C SER A 552 39.76 37.95 13.46
N GLN A 553 41.07 37.84 13.69
CA GLN A 553 41.99 38.99 13.72
C GLN A 553 42.63 39.27 12.35
N ASP A 554 42.45 38.37 11.37
CA ASP A 554 43.00 38.55 10.03
C ASP A 554 42.22 39.64 9.27
N ARG A 555 42.80 40.84 9.26
CA ARG A 555 42.24 42.00 8.59
C ARG A 555 42.26 41.84 7.07
N ALA A 556 43.21 41.09 6.51
CA ALA A 556 43.26 40.85 5.07
C ALA A 556 42.10 39.95 4.65
N TYR A 557 41.80 38.89 5.41
CA TYR A 557 40.64 38.04 5.17
C TYR A 557 39.32 38.81 5.29
N TYR A 558 39.21 39.68 6.31
CA TYR A 558 38.05 40.57 6.44
C TYR A 558 37.90 41.53 5.25
N ASP A 559 38.98 42.20 4.85
CA ASP A 559 38.96 43.14 3.72
C ASP A 559 38.67 42.43 2.38
N ASP A 560 39.16 41.19 2.19
CA ASP A 560 38.85 40.34 1.05
C ASP A 560 37.38 39.93 1.01
N LEU A 561 36.76 39.64 2.15
CA LEU A 561 35.32 39.38 2.24
C LEU A 561 34.49 40.62 1.90
N LEU A 562 34.90 41.78 2.40
CA LEU A 562 34.29 43.05 2.04
C LEU A 562 34.43 43.35 0.54
N LEU A 563 35.60 43.06 -0.03
CA LEU A 563 35.89 43.26 -1.44
C LEU A 563 35.07 42.29 -2.29
N ALA A 564 35.02 41.01 -1.93
CA ALA A 564 34.21 40.00 -2.60
C ALA A 564 32.72 40.36 -2.56
N ALA A 565 32.21 40.85 -1.44
CA ALA A 565 30.83 41.32 -1.32
C ALA A 565 30.53 42.53 -2.23
N LYS A 566 31.49 43.47 -2.38
CA LYS A 566 31.37 44.67 -3.22
C LYS A 566 31.60 44.40 -4.71
N GLU A 567 32.55 43.53 -5.03
CA GLU A 567 32.96 43.19 -6.39
C GLU A 567 32.11 42.09 -7.01
N ALA A 568 31.28 41.40 -6.21
CA ALA A 568 30.40 40.36 -6.72
C ALA A 568 29.62 40.95 -7.91
N LYS A 569 30.01 40.50 -9.11
CA LYS A 569 29.48 41.07 -10.34
C LYS A 569 28.02 40.69 -10.40
N PRO A 570 27.10 41.62 -10.70
CA PRO A 570 25.71 41.27 -10.87
C PRO A 570 25.63 40.08 -11.82
N TYR A 571 24.92 39.03 -11.39
CA TYR A 571 24.61 37.89 -12.23
C TYR A 571 23.64 38.35 -13.32
N VAL A 572 24.20 39.03 -14.32
CA VAL A 572 23.51 39.36 -15.55
C VAL A 572 23.58 38.09 -16.38
N LYS A 573 22.48 37.35 -16.44
CA LYS A 573 22.29 36.26 -17.41
C LYS A 573 22.70 36.82 -18.77
N LYS A 574 23.82 36.35 -19.32
CA LYS A 574 24.42 36.83 -20.57
C LYS A 574 23.54 36.43 -21.76
N GLY A 575 22.37 37.05 -21.87
CA GLY A 575 21.65 37.12 -23.12
C GLY A 575 22.45 38.06 -24.02
N ARG A 576 23.10 37.51 -25.05
CA ARG A 576 23.73 38.28 -26.13
C ARG A 576 22.86 39.49 -26.48
N ARG A 577 23.33 40.70 -26.15
CA ARG A 577 22.94 41.92 -26.86
C ARG A 577 23.53 41.81 -28.27
N GLN A 578 22.85 41.06 -29.14
CA GLN A 578 23.03 41.24 -30.57
C GLN A 578 22.17 42.41 -30.99
N SER A 579 22.81 43.35 -31.67
CA SER A 579 22.23 44.53 -32.30
C SER A 579 20.87 44.20 -32.91
N ALA A 580 19.86 44.91 -32.44
CA ALA A 580 18.48 44.71 -32.83
C ALA A 580 18.30 45.09 -34.31
N THR A 581 18.32 44.09 -35.19
CA THR A 581 17.27 44.03 -36.21
C THR A 581 15.95 43.85 -35.46
N ARG A 582 14.91 44.60 -35.86
CA ARG A 582 13.56 44.55 -35.28
C ARG A 582 12.90 43.20 -35.60
N LEU A 583 13.37 42.13 -34.98
CA LEU A 583 12.62 40.88 -34.82
C LEU A 583 11.75 41.03 -33.59
N SER A 584 10.49 40.61 -33.68
CA SER A 584 9.55 40.62 -32.57
C SER A 584 10.12 39.83 -31.38
N GLU A 585 9.76 40.20 -30.13
CA GLU A 585 10.24 39.47 -28.94
C GLU A 585 9.95 37.97 -29.01
N ASP A 586 8.86 37.59 -29.67
CA ASP A 586 8.47 36.20 -29.90
C ASP A 586 9.41 35.45 -30.85
N GLU A 587 9.92 36.10 -31.89
CA GLU A 587 10.91 35.50 -32.80
C GLU A 587 12.26 35.29 -32.13
N LYS A 588 12.72 36.27 -31.33
CA LYS A 588 13.96 36.15 -30.53
C LYS A 588 13.85 35.05 -29.47
N ARG A 589 12.65 34.79 -28.95
CA ARG A 589 12.37 33.70 -28.00
C ARG A 589 12.35 32.33 -28.70
N LYS A 590 11.67 32.21 -29.84
CA LYS A 590 11.66 30.99 -30.67
C LYS A 590 13.07 30.60 -31.14
N GLN A 591 13.93 31.59 -31.39
CA GLN A 591 15.31 31.37 -31.79
C GLN A 591 16.18 30.87 -30.64
N ARG A 592 16.06 31.44 -29.43
CA ARG A 592 16.72 30.91 -28.22
C ARG A 592 16.33 29.47 -27.92
N PHE A 593 15.03 29.16 -27.98
CA PHE A 593 14.55 27.79 -27.81
C PHE A 593 15.22 26.81 -28.79
N ARG A 594 15.32 27.19 -30.08
CA ARG A 594 16.01 26.39 -31.10
C ARG A 594 17.52 26.24 -30.88
N ASP A 595 18.18 27.23 -30.31
CA ASP A 595 19.63 27.19 -30.04
C ASP A 595 19.95 26.33 -28.81
N ASP A 596 19.14 26.41 -27.74
CA ASP A 596 19.27 25.53 -26.56
C ASP A 596 19.02 24.05 -26.93
N LEU A 597 18.18 23.81 -27.93
CA LEU A 597 17.87 22.50 -28.50
C LEU A 597 19.02 21.85 -29.29
N LYS A 598 19.95 22.63 -29.84
CA LYS A 598 21.15 22.11 -30.50
C LYS A 598 22.20 21.60 -29.50
N VAL A 599 22.14 22.09 -28.27
CA VAL A 599 23.07 21.73 -27.18
C VAL A 599 22.66 20.42 -26.52
N ALA A 600 21.38 20.05 -26.57
CA ALA A 600 20.90 18.75 -26.11
C ALA A 600 20.98 17.72 -27.26
N ASN A 601 21.56 16.54 -27.02
CA ASN A 601 21.51 15.40 -27.96
C ASN A 601 20.07 14.86 -28.04
N VAL A 602 19.20 15.54 -28.79
CA VAL A 602 17.78 15.23 -28.85
C VAL A 602 17.49 14.13 -29.89
N SER A 603 16.75 13.10 -29.48
CA SER A 603 16.29 12.00 -30.37
C SER A 603 15.35 12.50 -31.48
N ARG A 604 15.14 11.70 -32.55
CA ARG A 604 14.23 12.06 -33.66
C ARG A 604 12.81 12.42 -33.19
N VAL A 605 12.31 11.74 -32.16
CA VAL A 605 11.02 12.02 -31.52
C VAL A 605 11.05 13.37 -30.78
N GLY A 606 12.15 13.68 -30.09
CA GLY A 606 12.32 14.96 -29.42
C GLY A 606 12.38 16.15 -30.38
N ALA A 607 12.97 15.98 -31.56
CA ALA A 607 12.99 17.02 -32.60
C ALA A 607 11.58 17.31 -33.17
N LEU A 608 10.71 16.29 -33.24
CA LEU A 608 9.32 16.43 -33.68
C LEU A 608 8.46 17.10 -32.60
N LEU A 609 8.62 16.70 -31.34
CA LEU A 609 8.00 17.37 -30.19
C LEU A 609 8.36 18.85 -30.14
N CYS A 610 9.60 19.22 -30.40
CA CYS A 610 10.02 20.62 -30.36
C CYS A 610 9.45 21.48 -31.50
N LYS A 611 8.98 20.88 -32.59
CA LYS A 611 8.22 21.59 -33.63
C LYS A 611 6.74 21.78 -33.26
N LEU A 612 6.18 20.85 -32.49
CA LEU A 612 4.76 20.81 -32.12
C LEU A 612 4.47 21.60 -30.83
N LEU A 613 5.42 21.63 -29.89
CA LEU A 613 5.27 22.26 -28.58
C LEU A 613 5.34 23.79 -28.65
N ARG A 614 4.52 24.46 -27.84
CA ARG A 614 4.61 25.90 -27.60
C ARG A 614 5.85 26.21 -26.76
N SER A 615 6.43 27.38 -26.98
CA SER A 615 7.61 27.85 -26.24
C SER A 615 7.32 28.26 -24.78
N GLN A 616 6.05 28.41 -24.39
CA GLN A 616 5.66 28.82 -23.04
C GLN A 616 5.08 27.64 -22.26
N THR A 617 5.53 27.47 -21.02
CA THR A 617 4.97 26.52 -20.05
C THR A 617 4.00 27.22 -19.11
N ILE A 618 3.05 26.45 -18.59
CA ILE A 618 1.99 26.91 -17.69
C ILE A 618 2.46 26.70 -16.24
N PRO A 619 2.48 27.75 -15.40
CA PRO A 619 2.79 27.61 -13.97
C PRO A 619 1.78 26.73 -13.26
N MET A 620 2.25 25.89 -12.32
CA MET A 620 1.38 25.01 -11.54
C MET A 620 0.38 25.80 -10.68
N ASP A 621 0.79 26.93 -10.11
CA ASP A 621 -0.07 27.78 -9.26
C ASP A 621 -0.99 28.73 -10.06
N SER A 622 -1.08 28.55 -11.38
CA SER A 622 -1.92 29.43 -12.21
C SER A 622 -3.40 29.16 -11.97
N ARG A 623 -4.19 30.24 -11.83
CA ARG A 623 -5.66 30.14 -11.67
C ARG A 623 -6.31 29.39 -12.85
N PHE A 624 -5.77 29.55 -14.05
CA PHE A 624 -6.22 28.83 -15.24
C PHE A 624 -6.11 27.32 -15.05
N LEU A 625 -4.96 26.83 -14.60
CA LEU A 625 -4.76 25.40 -14.41
C LEU A 625 -5.68 24.85 -13.31
N MET A 626 -5.83 25.56 -12.19
CA MET A 626 -6.76 25.15 -11.13
C MET A 626 -8.21 24.99 -11.64
N VAL A 627 -8.71 25.97 -12.40
CA VAL A 627 -10.06 25.89 -12.99
C VAL A 627 -10.13 24.76 -14.02
N TRP A 628 -9.10 24.60 -14.85
CA TRP A 628 -9.01 23.54 -15.84
C TRP A 628 -9.08 22.15 -15.20
N GLU A 629 -8.37 21.95 -14.08
CA GLU A 629 -8.39 20.68 -13.35
C GLU A 629 -9.77 20.38 -12.74
N MET A 630 -10.48 21.38 -12.21
CA MET A 630 -11.85 21.19 -11.71
C MET A 630 -12.82 20.80 -12.83
N VAL A 631 -12.71 21.42 -14.00
CA VAL A 631 -13.48 21.05 -15.19
C VAL A 631 -13.15 19.62 -15.62
N ARG A 632 -11.86 19.26 -15.64
CA ARG A 632 -11.39 17.92 -16.00
C ARG A 632 -11.97 16.82 -15.10
N ILE A 633 -12.02 17.05 -13.79
CA ILE A 633 -12.60 16.10 -12.82
C ILE A 633 -14.11 15.98 -13.04
N THR A 634 -14.79 17.12 -13.23
CA THR A 634 -16.24 17.16 -13.46
C THR A 634 -16.61 16.37 -14.72
N ILE A 635 -15.87 16.56 -15.80
CA ILE A 635 -16.06 15.81 -17.05
C ILE A 635 -15.77 14.32 -16.85
N ALA A 636 -14.72 13.93 -16.13
CA ALA A 636 -14.42 12.53 -15.87
C ALA A 636 -15.54 11.83 -15.07
N VAL A 637 -16.10 12.49 -14.06
CA VAL A 637 -17.25 12.00 -13.27
C VAL A 637 -18.50 11.87 -14.15
N MET A 638 -18.81 12.88 -14.95
CA MET A 638 -19.94 12.86 -15.87
C MET A 638 -19.78 11.73 -16.90
N GLN A 639 -18.59 11.59 -17.48
CA GLN A 639 -18.28 10.55 -18.47
C GLN A 639 -18.42 9.15 -17.87
N PHE A 640 -17.94 8.93 -16.65
CA PHE A 640 -18.13 7.67 -15.94
C PHE A 640 -19.62 7.32 -15.80
N MET A 641 -20.43 8.28 -15.32
CA MET A 641 -21.87 8.05 -15.14
C MET A 641 -22.57 7.77 -16.46
N VAL A 642 -22.32 8.59 -17.50
CA VAL A 642 -22.96 8.45 -18.82
C VAL A 642 -22.60 7.11 -19.46
N ILE A 643 -21.33 6.70 -19.44
CA ILE A 643 -20.89 5.44 -20.05
C ILE A 643 -21.46 4.23 -19.30
N MET A 644 -21.48 4.24 -17.97
CA MET A 644 -22.10 3.15 -17.20
C MET A 644 -23.59 3.01 -17.51
N ILE A 645 -24.31 4.13 -17.63
CA ILE A 645 -25.74 4.13 -18.00
C ILE A 645 -25.95 3.65 -19.44
N GLN A 646 -25.17 4.14 -20.40
CA GLN A 646 -25.25 3.71 -21.80
C GLN A 646 -24.97 2.22 -21.97
N ASN A 647 -24.01 1.68 -21.21
CA ASN A 647 -23.71 0.25 -21.21
C ASN A 647 -24.83 -0.58 -20.59
N ALA A 648 -25.37 -0.12 -19.45
CA ALA A 648 -26.44 -0.82 -18.76
C ALA A 648 -27.75 -0.87 -19.55
N PHE A 649 -28.14 0.25 -20.16
CA PHE A 649 -29.43 0.36 -20.88
C PHE A 649 -29.30 0.22 -22.40
N GLN A 650 -28.09 0.00 -22.91
CA GLN A 650 -27.80 -0.09 -24.36
C GLN A 650 -28.36 1.10 -25.17
N ILE A 651 -28.31 2.30 -24.58
CA ILE A 651 -28.84 3.53 -25.19
C ILE A 651 -27.83 4.08 -26.21
N ASP A 652 -28.17 4.04 -27.49
CA ASP A 652 -27.37 4.63 -28.58
C ASP A 652 -28.12 5.82 -29.20
N GLU A 653 -28.26 6.88 -28.41
CA GLU A 653 -28.82 8.16 -28.86
C GLU A 653 -27.74 9.04 -29.50
N LEU A 654 -28.09 9.67 -30.64
CA LEU A 654 -27.18 10.55 -31.39
C LEU A 654 -26.67 11.71 -30.53
N SER A 655 -27.52 12.26 -29.65
CA SER A 655 -27.18 13.36 -28.75
C SER A 655 -26.07 12.98 -27.75
N LEU A 656 -26.13 11.77 -27.19
CA LEU A 656 -25.11 11.26 -26.28
C LEU A 656 -23.81 10.94 -27.02
N MET A 657 -23.90 10.43 -28.25
CA MET A 657 -22.72 10.19 -29.09
C MET A 657 -21.97 11.49 -29.43
N ILE A 658 -22.69 12.54 -29.83
CA ILE A 658 -22.09 13.87 -30.07
C ILE A 658 -21.45 14.41 -28.78
N THR A 659 -22.13 14.25 -27.63
CA THR A 659 -21.59 14.67 -26.33
C THR A 659 -20.28 13.94 -26.00
N LEU A 660 -20.20 12.64 -26.25
CA LEU A 660 -18.96 11.87 -26.04
C LEU A 660 -17.83 12.32 -26.98
N TRP A 661 -18.10 12.56 -28.25
CA TRP A 661 -17.09 13.08 -29.17
C TRP A 661 -16.55 14.44 -28.76
N LEU A 662 -17.42 15.33 -28.24
CA LEU A 662 -16.98 16.62 -27.67
C LEU A 662 -16.07 16.42 -26.45
N VAL A 663 -16.39 15.44 -25.59
CA VAL A 663 -15.56 15.07 -24.44
C VAL A 663 -14.22 14.47 -24.88
N ASP A 664 -14.19 13.66 -25.94
CA ASP A 664 -12.95 13.09 -26.48
C ASP A 664 -12.06 14.20 -27.07
N ILE A 665 -12.64 15.14 -27.82
CA ILE A 665 -11.92 16.33 -28.31
C ILE A 665 -11.35 17.12 -27.13
N TYR A 666 -12.13 17.34 -26.08
CA TYR A 666 -11.66 17.98 -24.85
C TYR A 666 -10.49 17.22 -24.23
N ALA A 667 -10.54 15.89 -24.19
CA ALA A 667 -9.49 15.08 -23.60
C ALA A 667 -8.18 15.12 -24.43
N PHE A 668 -8.26 15.22 -25.76
CA PHE A 668 -7.08 15.52 -26.59
C PHE A 668 -6.50 16.90 -26.30
N VAL A 669 -7.34 17.90 -26.03
CA VAL A 669 -6.89 19.24 -25.59
C VAL A 669 -6.23 19.17 -24.21
N ASP A 670 -6.75 18.38 -23.27
CA ASP A 670 -6.13 18.15 -21.95
C ASP A 670 -4.74 17.53 -22.08
N ILE A 671 -4.58 16.50 -22.92
CA ILE A 671 -3.28 15.90 -23.22
C ILE A 671 -2.30 16.97 -23.72
N TYR A 672 -2.75 17.83 -24.64
CA TYR A 672 -1.92 18.92 -25.16
C TYR A 672 -1.52 19.94 -24.06
N ILE A 673 -2.42 20.29 -23.15
CA ILE A 673 -2.13 21.20 -22.03
C ILE A 673 -1.11 20.58 -21.07
N LYS A 674 -1.24 19.29 -20.75
CA LYS A 674 -0.32 18.58 -19.84
C LYS A 674 1.12 18.54 -20.34
N PHE A 675 1.34 18.52 -21.66
CA PHE A 675 2.68 18.67 -22.25
C PHE A 675 3.37 20.00 -21.89
N HIS A 676 2.63 20.99 -21.38
CA HIS A 676 3.13 22.33 -21.06
C HIS A 676 3.09 22.67 -19.57
N VAL A 677 2.61 21.79 -18.69
CA VAL A 677 2.51 22.04 -17.24
C VAL A 677 3.89 21.91 -16.57
N GLN A 678 4.33 22.94 -15.83
CA GLN A 678 5.61 22.88 -15.13
C GLN A 678 5.64 21.76 -14.10
N TYR A 679 6.81 21.21 -13.80
CA TYR A 679 6.99 20.25 -12.71
C TYR A 679 8.16 20.67 -11.84
N ILE A 680 8.14 20.25 -10.58
CA ILE A 680 9.24 20.47 -9.62
C ILE A 680 10.21 19.29 -9.74
N ASN A 681 11.49 19.57 -9.96
CA ASN A 681 12.54 18.55 -10.01
C ASN A 681 13.00 18.15 -8.59
N ASP A 682 13.81 17.10 -8.48
CA ASP A 682 14.32 16.57 -7.20
C ASP A 682 15.08 17.62 -6.36
N MET A 683 15.63 18.64 -7.02
CA MET A 683 16.30 19.78 -6.37
C MET A 683 15.34 20.90 -5.91
N ASN A 684 14.02 20.64 -5.88
CA ASN A 684 12.96 21.60 -5.58
C ASN A 684 12.94 22.85 -6.49
N VAL A 685 13.45 22.72 -7.71
CA VAL A 685 13.42 23.77 -8.73
C VAL A 685 12.28 23.52 -9.70
N THR A 686 11.49 24.55 -10.00
CA THR A 686 10.46 24.51 -11.04
C THR A 686 11.12 24.47 -12.42
N VAL A 687 10.93 23.35 -13.13
CA VAL A 687 11.43 23.19 -14.50
C VAL A 687 10.45 23.84 -15.46
N THR A 688 10.90 24.92 -16.09
CA THR A 688 10.09 25.71 -17.03
C THR A 688 10.31 25.35 -18.49
N HIS A 689 11.21 24.40 -18.78
CA HIS A 689 11.61 24.06 -20.16
C HIS A 689 10.61 23.09 -20.81
N PRO A 690 9.95 23.45 -21.93
CA PRO A 690 8.81 22.70 -22.48
C PRO A 690 9.19 21.29 -22.97
N TYR A 691 10.39 21.11 -23.54
CA TYR A 691 10.87 19.77 -23.92
C TYR A 691 11.01 18.81 -22.72
N ARG A 692 11.54 19.30 -21.59
CA ARG A 692 11.75 18.47 -20.39
C ARG A 692 10.42 18.13 -19.73
N THR A 693 9.47 19.07 -19.74
CA THR A 693 8.09 18.84 -19.31
C THR A 693 7.44 17.75 -20.15
N ALA A 694 7.51 17.85 -21.47
CA ALA A 694 6.92 16.89 -22.38
C ALA A 694 7.51 15.48 -22.21
N GLN A 695 8.84 15.37 -22.07
CA GLN A 695 9.51 14.11 -21.81
C GLN A 695 9.03 13.46 -20.50
N ARG A 696 8.87 14.25 -19.42
CA ARG A 696 8.37 13.77 -18.13
C ARG A 696 6.93 13.26 -18.22
N TYR A 697 6.10 13.93 -19.01
CA TYR A 697 4.71 13.51 -19.20
C TYR A 697 4.60 12.21 -20.02
N LEU A 698 5.41 12.03 -21.06
CA LEU A 698 5.45 10.80 -21.86
C LEU A 698 5.80 9.56 -21.04
N THR A 699 6.63 9.70 -20.02
CA THR A 699 7.03 8.61 -19.13
C THR A 699 6.07 8.36 -17.96
N SER A 700 5.07 9.23 -17.74
CA SER A 700 4.12 9.10 -16.63
C SER A 700 2.75 8.64 -17.14
N ASN A 701 1.75 9.54 -17.17
CA ASN A 701 0.34 9.18 -17.36
C ASN A 701 -0.12 9.27 -18.83
N CYS A 702 0.74 9.69 -19.76
CA CYS A 702 0.36 9.92 -21.15
C CYS A 702 -0.23 8.67 -21.83
N LEU A 703 0.24 7.47 -21.48
CA LEU A 703 -0.27 6.22 -22.07
C LEU A 703 -1.71 5.94 -21.61
N ILE A 704 -2.01 6.16 -20.33
CA ILE A 704 -3.35 5.98 -19.77
C ILE A 704 -4.31 7.01 -20.38
N ASP A 705 -3.87 8.26 -20.50
CA ASP A 705 -4.67 9.31 -21.14
C ASP A 705 -4.93 9.00 -22.62
N LEU A 706 -3.95 8.48 -23.37
CA LEU A 706 -4.13 8.11 -24.77
C LEU A 706 -5.07 6.90 -24.92
N ALA A 707 -4.91 5.87 -24.10
CA ALA A 707 -5.77 4.68 -24.11
C ALA A 707 -7.22 5.02 -23.71
N GLY A 708 -7.40 5.93 -22.75
CA GLY A 708 -8.70 6.40 -22.29
C GLY A 708 -9.42 7.35 -23.25
N CYS A 709 -8.76 7.85 -24.29
CA CYS A 709 -9.36 8.72 -25.32
C CYS A 709 -9.40 8.06 -26.71
N ALA A 710 -8.93 6.83 -26.83
CA ALA A 710 -8.87 6.12 -28.11
C ALA A 710 -10.29 5.78 -28.60
N PRO A 711 -10.68 6.20 -29.82
CA PRO A 711 -12.02 5.98 -30.33
C PRO A 711 -12.12 4.59 -31.00
N PHE A 712 -11.99 3.53 -30.20
CA PHE A 712 -12.00 2.15 -30.69
C PHE A 712 -13.37 1.74 -31.28
N GLU A 713 -14.43 2.47 -30.98
CA GLU A 713 -15.77 2.22 -31.56
C GLU A 713 -15.80 2.30 -33.10
N PHE A 714 -14.93 3.11 -33.73
CA PHE A 714 -14.87 3.19 -35.20
C PHE A 714 -14.44 1.87 -35.85
N ILE A 715 -13.70 1.03 -35.13
CA ILE A 715 -13.27 -0.29 -35.63
C ILE A 715 -14.49 -1.22 -35.74
N ILE A 716 -15.32 -1.26 -34.70
CA ILE A 716 -16.55 -2.06 -34.69
C ILE A 716 -17.55 -1.52 -35.72
N TRP A 717 -17.70 -0.19 -35.80
CA TRP A 717 -18.59 0.42 -36.78
C TRP A 717 -18.19 0.08 -38.22
N GLY A 718 -16.90 0.02 -38.53
CA GLY A 718 -16.39 -0.41 -39.83
C GLY A 718 -16.56 -1.91 -40.12
N MET A 719 -16.75 -2.75 -39.09
CA MET A 719 -17.01 -4.18 -39.21
C MET A 719 -18.51 -4.53 -39.19
N ALA A 720 -19.39 -3.56 -38.92
CA ALA A 720 -20.82 -3.80 -38.80
C ALA A 720 -21.45 -4.14 -40.18
N PRO A 721 -22.27 -5.19 -40.28
CA PRO A 721 -22.95 -5.54 -41.53
C PRO A 721 -24.00 -4.48 -41.92
N ASN A 722 -24.05 -4.11 -43.21
CA ASN A 722 -24.97 -3.11 -43.78
C ASN A 722 -26.45 -3.56 -43.85
N GLY A 723 -26.88 -4.52 -43.02
CA GLY A 723 -28.23 -5.08 -43.03
C GLY A 723 -29.27 -4.27 -42.25
N ASP A 724 -30.54 -4.61 -42.46
CA ASP A 724 -31.71 -3.97 -41.86
C ASP A 724 -31.60 -3.85 -40.33
N VAL A 725 -32.25 -2.80 -39.81
CA VAL A 725 -32.18 -2.27 -38.44
C VAL A 725 -32.56 -3.29 -37.36
N VAL A 726 -33.15 -4.43 -37.71
CA VAL A 726 -33.72 -5.45 -36.79
C VAL A 726 -32.97 -6.80 -36.86
N SER A 727 -31.72 -6.83 -37.35
CA SER A 727 -30.92 -8.07 -37.37
C SER A 727 -30.20 -8.32 -36.02
N PRO A 728 -30.21 -9.55 -35.47
CA PRO A 728 -29.54 -9.89 -34.21
C PRO A 728 -28.03 -9.62 -34.25
N ALA A 729 -27.40 -9.75 -35.41
CA ALA A 729 -25.99 -9.41 -35.63
C ALA A 729 -25.69 -7.92 -35.37
N ARG A 730 -26.63 -7.01 -35.65
CA ARG A 730 -26.46 -5.57 -35.40
C ARG A 730 -26.60 -5.23 -33.92
N ALA A 731 -27.47 -5.93 -33.19
CA ALA A 731 -27.60 -5.80 -31.73
C ALA A 731 -26.36 -6.28 -30.99
N GLU A 732 -25.78 -7.40 -31.41
CA GLU A 732 -24.48 -7.86 -30.89
C GLU A 732 -23.39 -6.83 -31.18
N CYS A 733 -23.35 -6.25 -32.39
CA CYS A 733 -22.41 -5.17 -32.71
C CYS A 733 -22.60 -3.92 -31.83
N LEU A 734 -23.84 -3.54 -31.51
CA LEU A 734 -24.15 -2.44 -30.58
C LEU A 734 -23.64 -2.73 -29.16
N HIS A 735 -23.83 -3.95 -28.67
CA HIS A 735 -23.33 -4.38 -27.36
C HIS A 735 -21.80 -4.37 -27.29
N TRP A 736 -21.12 -4.89 -28.33
CA TRP A 736 -19.66 -4.80 -28.41
C TRP A 736 -19.17 -3.35 -28.54
N MET A 737 -19.91 -2.51 -29.26
CA MET A 737 -19.59 -1.09 -29.41
C MET A 737 -19.65 -0.36 -28.07
N THR A 738 -20.69 -0.60 -27.26
CA THR A 738 -20.82 0.01 -25.93
C THR A 738 -19.75 -0.52 -24.95
N MET A 739 -19.47 -1.83 -24.97
CA MET A 739 -18.39 -2.44 -24.18
C MET A 739 -17.01 -1.87 -24.50
N ILE A 740 -16.67 -1.69 -25.79
CA ILE A 740 -15.39 -1.10 -26.19
C ILE A 740 -15.25 0.34 -25.67
N ARG A 741 -16.34 1.11 -25.56
CA ARG A 741 -16.33 2.48 -25.00
C ARG A 741 -15.95 2.52 -23.51
N MET A 742 -15.91 1.37 -22.80
CA MET A 742 -15.43 1.30 -21.41
C MET A 742 -13.96 1.69 -21.25
N ASN A 743 -13.16 1.71 -22.32
CA ASN A 743 -11.79 2.23 -22.27
C ASN A 743 -11.73 3.66 -21.70
N ARG A 744 -12.77 4.47 -21.93
CA ARG A 744 -12.92 5.83 -21.37
C ARG A 744 -13.08 5.86 -19.85
N LEU A 745 -13.51 4.76 -19.22
CA LEU A 745 -13.55 4.66 -17.75
C LEU A 745 -12.16 4.77 -17.12
N LEU A 746 -11.09 4.49 -17.88
CA LEU A 746 -9.72 4.74 -17.41
C LEU A 746 -9.57 6.18 -16.93
N GLN A 747 -10.23 7.17 -17.56
CA GLN A 747 -10.13 8.59 -17.19
C GLN A 747 -10.57 8.89 -15.74
N ILE A 748 -11.27 7.98 -15.06
CA ILE A 748 -11.62 8.13 -13.64
C ILE A 748 -10.39 8.23 -12.73
N TYR A 749 -9.22 7.74 -13.16
CA TYR A 749 -7.95 7.87 -12.42
C TYR A 749 -7.62 9.34 -12.07
N ARG A 750 -8.18 10.30 -12.83
CA ARG A 750 -7.99 11.74 -12.60
C ARG A 750 -8.63 12.24 -11.32
N VAL A 751 -9.70 11.58 -10.85
CA VAL A 751 -10.42 11.92 -9.63
C VAL A 751 -9.55 11.71 -8.38
N PRO A 752 -8.97 10.52 -8.12
CA PRO A 752 -8.10 10.33 -6.97
C PRO A 752 -6.84 11.19 -7.03
N LEU A 753 -6.28 11.45 -8.23
CA LEU A 753 -5.13 12.36 -8.38
C LEU A 753 -5.47 13.79 -7.93
N ALA A 754 -6.67 14.27 -8.25
CA ALA A 754 -7.12 15.58 -7.82
C ALA A 754 -7.39 15.67 -6.32
N PHE A 755 -8.00 14.64 -5.74
CA PHE A 755 -8.18 14.58 -4.29
C PHE A 755 -6.84 14.49 -3.56
N HIS A 756 -5.87 13.76 -4.10
CA HIS A 756 -4.52 13.74 -3.55
C HIS A 756 -3.89 15.14 -3.55
N TYR A 757 -4.07 15.92 -4.63
CA TYR A 757 -3.61 17.31 -4.67
C TYR A 757 -4.32 18.21 -3.64
N LEU A 758 -5.65 18.10 -3.52
CA LEU A 758 -6.43 18.87 -2.54
C LEU A 758 -6.09 18.48 -1.10
N GLU A 759 -5.84 17.20 -0.84
CA GLU A 759 -5.44 16.67 0.46
C GLU A 759 -4.01 17.06 0.81
N ASN A 760 -3.10 17.17 -0.14
CA ASN A 760 -1.75 17.65 0.16
C ASN A 760 -1.74 19.14 0.54
N ASN A 761 -2.80 19.89 0.21
CA ASN A 761 -2.93 21.28 0.61
C ASN A 761 -3.50 21.42 2.02
N ILE A 762 -2.61 21.50 3.02
CA ILE A 762 -2.96 21.58 4.45
C ILE A 762 -3.76 22.85 4.79
N LYS A 763 -3.66 23.90 3.96
CA LYS A 763 -4.44 25.14 4.14
C LYS A 763 -5.94 24.89 4.02
N ILE A 764 -6.33 23.85 3.28
CA ILE A 764 -7.72 23.47 3.10
C ILE A 764 -8.13 22.56 4.25
N ASN A 765 -9.31 22.82 4.83
CA ASN A 765 -9.89 21.95 5.84
C ASN A 765 -10.13 20.55 5.25
N THR A 766 -9.31 19.60 5.70
CA THR A 766 -9.30 18.23 5.17
C THR A 766 -10.61 17.50 5.44
N ALA A 767 -11.32 17.79 6.52
CA ALA A 767 -12.62 17.18 6.79
C ALA A 767 -13.63 17.48 5.68
N LYS A 768 -13.64 18.72 5.16
CA LYS A 768 -14.53 19.09 4.04
C LYS A 768 -14.16 18.39 2.74
N VAL A 769 -12.85 18.29 2.46
CA VAL A 769 -12.34 17.57 1.28
C VAL A 769 -12.69 16.09 1.37
N HIS A 770 -12.53 15.47 2.56
CA HIS A 770 -12.89 14.09 2.80
C HIS A 770 -14.39 13.85 2.64
N ILE A 771 -15.25 14.69 3.22
CA ILE A 771 -16.71 14.58 3.04
C ILE A 771 -17.06 14.64 1.55
N PHE A 772 -16.53 15.63 0.83
CA PHE A 772 -16.79 15.76 -0.61
C PHE A 772 -16.26 14.56 -1.40
N LYS A 773 -15.05 14.09 -1.10
CA LYS A 773 -14.43 12.90 -1.70
C LYS A 773 -15.29 11.67 -1.51
N TYR A 774 -15.68 11.38 -0.27
CA TYR A 774 -16.44 10.18 0.04
C TYR A 774 -17.87 10.25 -0.50
N CYS A 775 -18.52 11.43 -0.49
CA CYS A 775 -19.81 11.60 -1.16
C CYS A 775 -19.71 11.34 -2.67
N LEU A 776 -18.67 11.87 -3.34
CA LEU A 776 -18.44 11.64 -4.76
C LEU A 776 -18.18 10.15 -5.05
N TYR A 777 -17.27 9.53 -4.30
CA TYR A 777 -16.96 8.10 -4.45
C TYR A 777 -18.16 7.22 -4.17
N PHE A 778 -18.98 7.54 -3.17
CA PHE A 778 -20.19 6.81 -2.88
C PHE A 778 -21.21 6.91 -4.02
N GLY A 779 -21.39 8.11 -4.60
CA GLY A 779 -22.25 8.28 -5.78
C GLY A 779 -21.76 7.47 -6.99
N LEU A 780 -20.46 7.54 -7.30
CA LEU A 780 -19.84 6.75 -8.37
C LEU A 780 -19.97 5.24 -8.12
N PHE A 781 -19.78 4.81 -6.88
CA PHE A 781 -19.91 3.42 -6.47
C PHE A 781 -21.35 2.92 -6.60
N ILE A 782 -22.34 3.70 -6.18
CA ILE A 782 -23.76 3.36 -6.40
C ILE A 782 -24.04 3.20 -7.88
N THR A 783 -23.63 4.16 -8.72
CA THR A 783 -23.82 4.04 -10.18
C THR A 783 -23.17 2.77 -10.73
N PHE A 784 -21.96 2.46 -10.27
CA PHE A 784 -21.23 1.26 -10.68
C PHE A 784 -21.99 -0.03 -10.31
N VAL A 785 -22.35 -0.17 -9.03
CA VAL A 785 -23.02 -1.37 -8.49
C VAL A 785 -24.42 -1.53 -9.05
N SER A 786 -25.17 -0.44 -9.29
CA SER A 786 -26.50 -0.52 -9.88
C SER A 786 -26.48 -0.87 -11.38
N CYS A 787 -25.44 -0.48 -12.11
CA CYS A 787 -25.34 -0.74 -13.55
C CYS A 787 -24.81 -2.14 -13.88
N ILE A 788 -23.94 -2.73 -13.04
CA ILE A 788 -23.35 -4.05 -13.31
C ILE A 788 -24.41 -5.15 -13.52
N PRO A 789 -25.44 -5.31 -12.66
CA PRO A 789 -26.45 -6.34 -12.86
C PRO A 789 -27.17 -6.21 -14.20
N LEU A 790 -27.46 -4.97 -14.64
CA LEU A 790 -28.09 -4.68 -15.93
C LEU A 790 -27.16 -4.98 -17.12
N ILE A 791 -25.85 -4.74 -16.97
CA ILE A 791 -24.84 -5.07 -17.98
C ILE A 791 -24.68 -6.60 -18.13
N VAL A 792 -24.76 -7.33 -17.01
CA VAL A 792 -24.61 -8.79 -16.97
C VAL A 792 -25.90 -9.51 -17.39
N GLN A 793 -27.05 -8.84 -17.33
CA GLN A 793 -28.31 -9.39 -17.81
C GLN A 793 -28.22 -9.76 -19.30
N CYS A 794 -28.91 -10.82 -19.69
CA CYS A 794 -28.98 -11.26 -21.09
C CYS A 794 -29.36 -10.05 -21.98
N PRO A 795 -28.64 -9.77 -23.08
CA PRO A 795 -28.96 -8.65 -23.95
C PRO A 795 -30.43 -8.77 -24.40
N PRO A 796 -31.16 -7.67 -24.62
CA PRO A 796 -32.61 -7.70 -24.83
C PRO A 796 -33.08 -8.44 -26.10
N LEU A 797 -32.19 -8.90 -26.99
CA LEU A 797 -32.58 -9.48 -28.29
C LEU A 797 -32.66 -11.01 -28.42
N PRO A 798 -31.91 -11.89 -27.73
CA PRO A 798 -32.19 -13.32 -27.78
C PRO A 798 -33.54 -13.65 -27.12
N CYS A 799 -33.98 -12.84 -26.16
CA CYS A 799 -35.23 -13.03 -25.43
C CYS A 799 -36.50 -12.71 -26.25
N ALA A 800 -36.38 -11.97 -27.36
CA ALA A 800 -37.52 -11.69 -28.25
C ALA A 800 -37.79 -12.84 -29.25
N LEU A 801 -36.86 -13.79 -29.40
CA LEU A 801 -36.94 -14.91 -30.33
C LEU A 801 -37.20 -16.26 -29.64
N SER A 802 -37.06 -16.35 -28.31
CA SER A 802 -37.58 -17.50 -27.56
C SER A 802 -39.03 -17.22 -27.16
N ASP A 803 -39.95 -18.11 -27.48
CA ASP A 803 -41.38 -18.07 -27.11
C ASP A 803 -41.67 -17.97 -25.59
N ALA A 804 -40.65 -17.85 -24.74
CA ALA A 804 -40.77 -17.53 -23.32
C ALA A 804 -40.51 -16.03 -23.10
N GLY A 805 -41.59 -15.25 -23.03
CA GLY A 805 -41.53 -13.80 -22.84
C GLY A 805 -40.84 -13.38 -21.53
N CYS A 806 -39.83 -12.52 -21.64
CA CYS A 806 -39.17 -11.88 -20.50
C CYS A 806 -39.46 -10.38 -20.36
N PHE A 807 -40.38 -9.79 -21.13
CA PHE A 807 -40.67 -8.35 -21.07
C PHE A 807 -42.16 -7.98 -21.19
N ALA A 808 -43.07 -8.79 -20.64
CA ALA A 808 -44.50 -8.47 -20.65
C ALA A 808 -45.03 -7.76 -19.39
N GLU A 809 -44.25 -7.61 -18.31
CA GLU A 809 -44.73 -6.96 -17.07
C GLU A 809 -43.74 -5.90 -16.55
N ILE A 810 -43.62 -4.80 -17.29
CA ILE A 810 -43.33 -3.49 -16.69
C ILE A 810 -44.48 -2.57 -17.09
N ASN A 811 -45.63 -2.79 -16.46
CA ASN A 811 -46.65 -1.76 -16.24
C ASN A 811 -46.76 -1.60 -14.73
N VAL A 812 -46.01 -0.63 -14.20
CA VAL A 812 -46.32 0.03 -12.92
C VAL A 812 -47.01 1.33 -13.24
#